data_AF-A0A935AT33-F1
#
_entry.id   AF-A0A935AT33-F1
#
_cell.length_a   1.000
_cell.length_b   1.000
_cell.length_c   1.000
_cell.angle_alpha   90.00
_cell.angle_beta   90.00
_cell.angle_gamma   90.00
#
_symmetry.space_group_name_H-M   'P 1'
#
loop_
_entity.id
_entity.type
_entity.pdbx_description
1 polymer ?
#
loop_
_entity_poly.entity_id
_entity_poly.type
_entity_poly.pdbx_seq_one_letter_code
_entity_poly.pdbx_strand_id
1 'polypeptide(L)'
;MTIPLRLDPRGSLASDRSDRSGASLGRQVTTVAVVLGGGLLLGAMSRQLALAALIVAVVIGVAFIRSLLAHPELLVNIAVYSMWFDSVGVGSFRVGRAIAVLVAVVMVLRLALTNWRPPALDRRAWLPIAVFVGWALASGLWADKIGSWAVGIGELSLGVVFGIIYLYFLDSEAQLAKAFKVFVWLGVPLSIVGYVAFERYDDLVKEAGVEDRVVGFTGNANALAALYMATIPLAVVFFRRSTRRIEQAGYLVVIAAMFVGLVSTGSRAGLLLLGAILMYVFVTSPGFTRRERVWTGLAGFFVTLIAFLIAGALNPERYSLSGFLGPGGAGREDFWNAAVKTFGSHPIQGSGMGVFRNNMFDILSKVSGGSLDPTRSPINRNKGHLEAHNMYLTLLLDLGIVGMMAWVGMYVSVLRNLWGQRNSVYRDWVWAFGGIHLSVLITAMFASDYNTKFQWTVIGFSGAAYGRTVVRHDVDGRLETARATGQLRHRLPFVRLASLVALVAFVLTATSFATFGSTRHVATAEVFAVQFEKVTTSKGMPLDDSRIQLILNLVRSDLYTAEVAAQADLSMPISELRDRIDATRLKFSAVVQISVSLDSEADARRASMVLVSSLDSVFEKARANMAAADGTDTRDLMPDVPSGYVGPLYMRFENHPEITTIPPRTIVNGLVGALVAVFGLVCWTAARQDGRALSTAEGMEVRLGSVPIIGRLGRLPLSPLARQRRRAARAASTAFADTVMARTPVPADGSAPVVGMSADGIDRLRADAVLSLLGGLIDTSDRPVVFVDLAGDVGPRLGLRGRPGVGEVVHGRETLDAVLVSVPCDRLPRSVRSRPDGPRTGDGSDPETETGSFRALPAGQLAVRDAEAEALGGVIESLRSTATVVVDFGDIEGRAGIGEALRECDLVGVVVLDGWTEVVPTSAIAGRARAAGAEVGVLVIDNGN
;
A
#
# COMPACT_ATOMS: atom_id res chain seq x y z
N MET A 1 32.54 0.38 -34.85
CA MET A 1 32.68 -1.08 -35.00
C MET A 1 31.41 -1.71 -34.47
N THR A 2 30.64 -2.34 -35.35
CA THR A 2 29.24 -2.76 -35.17
C THR A 2 29.16 -4.24 -34.79
N ILE A 3 28.50 -4.57 -33.69
CA ILE A 3 28.05 -5.94 -33.37
C ILE A 3 26.52 -5.95 -33.46
N PRO A 4 25.90 -6.81 -34.31
CA PRO A 4 24.46 -6.84 -34.46
C PRO A 4 23.82 -7.75 -33.40
N LEU A 5 22.99 -7.17 -32.53
CA LEU A 5 21.97 -7.90 -31.79
C LEU A 5 20.77 -8.12 -32.73
N ARG A 6 20.70 -9.28 -33.38
CA ARG A 6 19.49 -9.73 -34.08
C ARG A 6 18.44 -10.10 -33.05
N LEU A 7 17.37 -9.30 -32.95
CA LEU A 7 16.08 -9.75 -32.45
C LEU A 7 15.20 -10.04 -33.68
N ASP A 8 14.60 -11.23 -33.68
CA ASP A 8 13.75 -11.75 -34.74
C ASP A 8 12.48 -10.88 -34.93
N PRO A 9 12.17 -10.35 -36.14
CA PRO A 9 11.05 -9.44 -36.36
C PRO A 9 9.66 -10.11 -36.39
N ARG A 10 9.55 -11.44 -36.25
CA ARG A 10 8.31 -12.19 -36.56
C ARG A 10 7.23 -12.25 -35.46
N GLY A 11 7.31 -11.41 -34.42
CA GLY A 11 6.24 -11.27 -33.41
C GLY A 11 5.16 -10.21 -33.70
N SER A 12 5.29 -9.45 -34.80
CA SER A 12 4.58 -8.18 -35.03
C SER A 12 3.13 -8.28 -35.55
N LEU A 13 2.51 -9.46 -35.63
CA LEU A 13 1.14 -9.56 -36.16
C LEU A 13 0.04 -9.23 -35.13
N ALA A 14 0.39 -9.03 -33.85
CA ALA A 14 -0.56 -8.60 -32.81
C ALA A 14 -0.57 -7.08 -32.54
N SER A 15 0.42 -6.31 -33.02
CA SER A 15 0.56 -4.88 -32.72
C SER A 15 -0.34 -3.97 -33.56
N ASP A 16 -0.79 -4.43 -34.73
CA ASP A 16 -1.54 -3.60 -35.69
C ASP A 16 -2.99 -3.30 -35.23
N ARG A 17 -3.55 -4.12 -34.33
CA ARG A 17 -4.82 -3.81 -33.63
C ARG A 17 -4.65 -2.75 -32.53
N SER A 18 -3.46 -2.61 -31.95
CA SER A 18 -3.20 -1.66 -30.86
C SER A 18 -2.96 -0.23 -31.35
N ASP A 19 -2.37 -0.05 -32.54
CA ASP A 19 -2.10 1.27 -33.12
C ASP A 19 -3.38 2.00 -33.55
N ARG A 20 -4.41 1.28 -34.01
CA ARG A 20 -5.73 1.87 -34.30
C ARG A 20 -6.48 2.32 -33.04
N SER A 21 -6.23 1.69 -31.89
CA SER A 21 -6.84 2.06 -30.60
C SER A 21 -6.22 3.31 -29.98
N GLY A 22 -4.92 3.56 -30.19
CA GLY A 22 -4.22 4.74 -29.65
C GLY A 22 -4.70 6.06 -30.27
N ALA A 23 -5.02 6.05 -31.57
CA ALA A 23 -5.50 7.21 -32.31
C ALA A 23 -6.98 7.55 -32.04
N SER A 24 -7.79 6.58 -31.59
CA SER A 24 -9.16 6.83 -31.11
C SER A 24 -9.18 7.31 -29.65
N LEU A 25 -8.28 6.80 -28.80
CA LEU A 25 -8.11 7.22 -27.41
C LEU A 25 -7.62 8.67 -27.26
N GLY A 26 -6.66 9.09 -28.09
CA GLY A 26 -6.20 10.49 -28.12
C GLY A 26 -7.35 11.45 -28.42
N ARG A 27 -8.27 11.06 -29.33
CA ARG A 27 -9.50 11.81 -29.60
C ARG A 27 -10.45 11.80 -28.40
N GLN A 28 -10.71 10.65 -27.78
CA GLN A 28 -11.64 10.55 -26.65
C GLN A 28 -11.19 11.36 -25.42
N VAL A 29 -9.91 11.32 -25.05
CA VAL A 29 -9.37 12.10 -23.93
C VAL A 29 -9.42 13.60 -24.22
N THR A 30 -9.10 14.00 -25.46
CA THR A 30 -9.19 15.41 -25.88
C THR A 30 -10.65 15.88 -25.89
N THR A 31 -11.59 15.06 -26.36
CA THR A 31 -13.03 15.36 -26.31
C THR A 31 -13.52 15.50 -24.87
N VAL A 32 -13.14 14.60 -23.95
CA VAL A 32 -13.53 14.70 -22.53
C VAL A 32 -12.95 15.96 -21.88
N ALA A 33 -11.69 16.31 -22.16
CA ALA A 33 -11.06 17.51 -21.64
C ALA A 33 -11.70 18.81 -22.18
N VAL A 34 -12.04 18.85 -23.48
CA VAL A 34 -12.74 19.98 -24.10
C VAL A 34 -14.16 20.13 -23.56
N VAL A 35 -14.87 19.02 -23.33
CA VAL A 35 -16.23 19.05 -22.75
C VAL A 35 -16.20 19.46 -21.28
N LEU A 36 -15.20 19.03 -20.49
CA LEU A 36 -15.01 19.49 -19.11
C LEU A 36 -14.66 20.98 -19.04
N GLY A 37 -13.75 21.44 -19.89
CA GLY A 37 -13.40 22.87 -19.99
C GLY A 37 -14.59 23.74 -20.42
N GLY A 38 -15.37 23.27 -21.41
CA GLY A 38 -16.58 23.95 -21.87
C GLY A 38 -17.72 23.95 -20.85
N GLY A 39 -17.92 22.84 -20.14
CA GLY A 39 -18.96 22.70 -19.11
C GLY A 39 -18.71 23.56 -17.87
N LEU A 40 -17.44 23.71 -17.46
CA LEU A 40 -17.05 24.61 -16.37
C LEU A 40 -17.22 26.09 -16.75
N LEU A 41 -16.90 26.47 -17.99
CA LEU A 41 -17.12 27.82 -18.50
C LEU A 41 -18.61 28.17 -18.63
N LEU A 42 -19.45 27.23 -19.06
CA LEU A 42 -20.90 27.42 -19.20
C LEU A 42 -21.63 27.42 -17.84
N GLY A 43 -21.16 26.62 -16.88
CA GLY A 43 -21.72 26.57 -15.52
C GLY A 43 -21.55 27.86 -14.71
N ALA A 44 -20.59 28.71 -15.08
CA ALA A 44 -20.38 30.02 -14.47
C ALA A 44 -21.44 31.07 -14.89
N MET A 45 -22.27 30.78 -15.90
CA MET A 45 -23.16 31.79 -16.52
C MET A 45 -24.65 31.70 -16.11
N SER A 46 -25.14 30.63 -15.48
CA SER A 46 -26.49 30.61 -14.89
C SER A 46 -26.73 29.47 -13.89
N ARG A 47 -27.64 29.65 -12.92
CA ARG A 47 -28.03 28.62 -11.94
C ARG A 47 -28.68 27.37 -12.56
N GLN A 48 -29.36 27.50 -13.71
CA GLN A 48 -29.92 26.36 -14.43
C GLN A 48 -28.85 25.62 -15.27
N LEU A 49 -27.84 26.35 -15.78
CA LEU A 49 -26.66 25.79 -16.43
C LEU A 49 -25.73 25.06 -15.45
N ALA A 50 -25.72 25.45 -14.17
CA ALA A 50 -24.96 24.76 -13.13
C ALA A 50 -25.45 23.32 -12.88
N LEU A 51 -26.77 23.09 -12.90
CA LEU A 51 -27.33 21.73 -12.77
C LEU A 51 -27.01 20.88 -14.01
N ALA A 52 -27.13 21.44 -15.21
CA ALA A 52 -26.75 20.77 -16.45
C ALA A 52 -25.25 20.44 -16.49
N ALA A 53 -24.39 21.38 -16.07
CA ALA A 53 -22.95 21.18 -15.95
C ALA A 53 -22.61 20.11 -14.91
N LEU A 54 -23.32 20.07 -13.78
CA LEU A 54 -23.17 19.02 -12.76
C LEU A 54 -23.57 17.64 -13.30
N ILE A 55 -24.70 17.53 -14.00
CA ILE A 55 -25.15 16.28 -14.62
C ILE A 55 -24.12 15.81 -15.65
N VAL A 56 -23.66 16.69 -16.53
CA VAL A 56 -22.62 16.38 -17.52
C VAL A 56 -21.32 15.94 -16.84
N ALA A 57 -20.88 16.64 -15.78
CA ALA A 57 -19.70 16.27 -15.02
C ALA A 57 -19.83 14.90 -14.34
N VAL A 58 -21.00 14.58 -13.78
CA VAL A 58 -21.30 13.27 -13.20
C VAL A 58 -21.29 12.18 -14.27
N VAL A 59 -21.93 12.40 -15.43
CA VAL A 59 -21.95 11.44 -16.54
C VAL A 59 -20.54 11.17 -17.05
N ILE A 60 -19.73 12.22 -17.24
CA ILE A 60 -18.32 12.10 -17.63
C ILE A 60 -17.53 11.35 -16.55
N GLY A 61 -17.73 11.69 -15.27
CA GLY A 61 -17.07 11.02 -14.15
C GLY A 61 -17.39 9.51 -14.10
N VAL A 62 -18.66 9.14 -14.29
CA VAL A 62 -19.10 7.74 -14.35
C VAL A 62 -18.52 7.03 -15.58
N ALA A 63 -18.56 7.66 -16.75
CA ALA A 63 -17.97 7.10 -17.97
C ALA A 63 -16.45 6.91 -17.83
N PHE A 64 -15.77 7.87 -17.18
CA PHE A 64 -14.34 7.80 -16.90
C PHE A 64 -14.00 6.68 -15.92
N ILE A 65 -14.73 6.55 -14.80
CA ILE A 65 -14.57 5.44 -13.86
C ILE A 65 -14.82 4.11 -14.56
N ARG A 66 -15.88 3.99 -15.36
CA ARG A 66 -16.17 2.77 -16.14
C ARG A 66 -15.02 2.43 -17.10
N SER A 67 -14.44 3.44 -17.75
CA SER A 67 -13.26 3.27 -18.61
C SER A 67 -12.06 2.76 -17.81
N LEU A 68 -11.80 3.30 -16.61
CA LEU A 68 -10.72 2.83 -15.73
C LEU A 68 -10.93 1.41 -15.20
N LEU A 69 -12.18 1.00 -14.97
CA LEU A 69 -12.50 -0.37 -14.60
C LEU A 69 -12.24 -1.35 -15.75
N ALA A 70 -12.48 -0.93 -17.00
CA ALA A 70 -12.20 -1.72 -18.20
C ALA A 70 -10.72 -1.72 -18.60
N HIS A 71 -10.04 -0.58 -18.42
CA HIS A 71 -8.66 -0.31 -18.84
C HIS A 71 -7.81 0.18 -17.66
N PRO A 72 -7.53 -0.70 -16.68
CA PRO A 72 -6.79 -0.34 -15.47
C PRO A 72 -5.34 0.11 -15.76
N GLU A 73 -4.79 -0.27 -16.91
CA GLU A 73 -3.47 0.16 -17.39
C GLU A 73 -3.34 1.68 -17.50
N LEU A 74 -4.47 2.39 -17.63
CA LEU A 74 -4.55 3.84 -17.66
C LEU A 74 -4.16 4.49 -16.32
N LEU A 75 -4.30 3.78 -15.20
CA LEU A 75 -3.90 4.31 -13.88
C LEU A 75 -2.40 4.62 -13.82
N VAL A 76 -1.58 3.78 -14.44
CA VAL A 76 -0.12 4.00 -14.53
C VAL A 76 0.17 5.29 -15.31
N ASN A 77 -0.51 5.49 -16.44
CA ASN A 77 -0.36 6.70 -17.26
C ASN A 77 -0.81 7.96 -16.50
N ILE A 78 -2.00 7.92 -15.89
CA ILE A 78 -2.57 9.03 -15.13
C ILE A 78 -1.65 9.41 -13.97
N ALA A 79 -1.14 8.42 -13.23
CA ALA A 79 -0.20 8.65 -12.13
C ALA A 79 1.03 9.41 -12.62
N VAL A 80 1.72 8.91 -13.65
CA VAL A 80 2.93 9.56 -14.16
C VAL A 80 2.66 10.96 -14.67
N TYR A 81 1.64 11.15 -15.51
CA TYR A 81 1.39 12.45 -16.13
C TYR A 81 1.00 13.50 -15.09
N SER A 82 0.29 13.10 -14.04
CA SER A 82 -0.10 14.00 -12.97
C SER A 82 1.05 14.56 -12.14
N MET A 83 2.24 13.95 -12.19
CA MET A 83 3.40 14.46 -11.46
C MET A 83 3.79 15.86 -11.94
N TRP A 84 3.54 16.19 -13.21
CA TRP A 84 3.75 17.54 -13.73
C TRP A 84 2.75 18.56 -13.16
N PHE A 85 1.58 18.14 -12.67
CA PHE A 85 0.47 19.02 -12.29
C PHE A 85 0.17 19.04 -10.79
N ASP A 86 1.14 18.70 -9.94
CA ASP A 86 0.86 18.39 -8.53
C ASP A 86 0.17 19.52 -7.75
N SER A 87 0.55 20.79 -8.02
CA SER A 87 -0.02 21.95 -7.33
C SER A 87 -1.23 22.57 -8.02
N VAL A 88 -1.63 22.04 -9.19
CA VAL A 88 -2.86 22.47 -9.85
C VAL A 88 -4.06 22.01 -9.02
N GLY A 89 -5.04 22.89 -8.83
CA GLY A 89 -6.18 22.60 -7.98
C GLY A 89 -7.12 23.79 -7.78
N VAL A 90 -8.28 23.53 -7.19
CA VAL A 90 -9.29 24.55 -6.83
C VAL A 90 -9.47 24.55 -5.32
N GLY A 91 -9.29 25.71 -4.70
CA GLY A 91 -9.31 25.84 -3.24
C GLY A 91 -8.24 24.97 -2.56
N SER A 92 -8.64 24.17 -1.58
CA SER A 92 -7.77 23.23 -0.87
C SER A 92 -7.59 21.88 -1.59
N PHE A 93 -8.26 21.66 -2.73
CA PHE A 93 -8.25 20.39 -3.44
C PHE A 93 -7.21 20.41 -4.58
N ARG A 94 -6.15 19.62 -4.42
CA ARG A 94 -5.02 19.49 -5.37
C ARG A 94 -5.13 18.22 -6.21
N VAL A 95 -4.54 18.21 -7.41
CA VAL A 95 -4.54 17.05 -8.33
C VAL A 95 -4.03 15.78 -7.66
N GLY A 96 -2.97 15.86 -6.84
CA GLY A 96 -2.46 14.70 -6.10
C GLY A 96 -3.52 14.03 -5.22
N ARG A 97 -4.34 14.84 -4.52
CA ARG A 97 -5.44 14.34 -3.67
C ARG A 97 -6.56 13.73 -4.51
N ALA A 98 -6.89 14.36 -5.65
CA ALA A 98 -7.88 13.84 -6.58
C ALA A 98 -7.53 12.44 -7.08
N ILE A 99 -6.26 12.21 -7.40
CA ILE A 99 -5.78 10.91 -7.90
C ILE A 99 -5.75 9.88 -6.79
N ALA A 100 -5.36 10.26 -5.57
CA ALA A 100 -5.41 9.34 -4.43
C ALA A 100 -6.83 8.82 -4.19
N VAL A 101 -7.83 9.72 -4.22
CA VAL A 101 -9.25 9.35 -4.10
C VAL A 101 -9.69 8.49 -5.29
N LEU A 102 -9.34 8.87 -6.52
CA LEU A 102 -9.69 8.13 -7.72
C LEU A 102 -9.18 6.69 -7.66
N VAL A 103 -7.92 6.48 -7.28
CA VAL A 103 -7.31 5.14 -7.21
C VAL A 103 -7.96 4.33 -6.10
N ALA A 104 -8.21 4.91 -4.92
CA ALA A 104 -8.91 4.23 -3.85
C ALA A 104 -10.31 3.76 -4.30
N VAL A 105 -11.08 4.64 -4.95
CA VAL A 105 -12.40 4.32 -5.51
C VAL A 105 -12.29 3.22 -6.57
N VAL A 106 -11.37 3.33 -7.53
CA VAL A 106 -11.20 2.33 -8.60
C VAL A 106 -10.79 0.98 -8.02
N MET A 107 -9.89 0.93 -7.02
CA MET A 107 -9.52 -0.32 -6.35
C MET A 107 -10.70 -0.96 -5.64
N VAL A 108 -11.47 -0.19 -4.86
CA VAL A 108 -12.66 -0.68 -4.15
C VAL A 108 -13.72 -1.16 -5.15
N LEU A 109 -14.00 -0.39 -6.19
CA LEU A 109 -14.97 -0.76 -7.22
C LEU A 109 -14.49 -1.97 -8.05
N ARG A 110 -13.20 -2.12 -8.35
CA ARG A 110 -12.70 -3.35 -8.99
C ARG A 110 -12.88 -4.55 -8.06
N LEU A 111 -12.55 -4.44 -6.78
CA LEU A 111 -12.73 -5.53 -5.81
C LEU A 111 -14.22 -5.90 -5.62
N ALA A 112 -15.13 -4.92 -5.72
CA ALA A 112 -16.56 -5.10 -5.47
C ALA A 112 -17.37 -5.50 -6.72
N LEU A 113 -17.04 -4.94 -7.89
CA LEU A 113 -17.85 -5.05 -9.12
C LEU A 113 -17.23 -5.92 -10.20
N THR A 114 -15.94 -6.28 -10.07
CA THR A 114 -15.23 -7.07 -11.07
C THR A 114 -14.63 -8.32 -10.44
N ASN A 115 -14.38 -9.35 -11.25
CA ASN A 115 -13.60 -10.52 -10.82
C ASN A 115 -12.10 -10.23 -10.71
N TRP A 116 -11.72 -8.95 -10.62
CA TRP A 116 -10.34 -8.55 -10.46
C TRP A 116 -9.83 -8.99 -9.10
N ARG A 117 -8.70 -9.67 -9.12
CA ARG A 117 -7.99 -10.07 -7.92
C ARG A 117 -6.57 -9.53 -8.00
N PRO A 118 -6.10 -8.82 -6.97
CA PRO A 118 -4.77 -8.24 -7.02
C PRO A 118 -3.71 -9.35 -7.18
N PRO A 119 -2.63 -9.12 -7.94
CA PRO A 119 -1.52 -10.06 -8.01
C PRO A 119 -0.94 -10.31 -6.61
N ALA A 120 -0.64 -11.57 -6.32
CA ALA A 120 0.10 -12.03 -5.17
C ALA A 120 1.55 -11.64 -5.38
N LEU A 121 2.07 -10.87 -4.43
CA LEU A 121 3.40 -10.28 -4.47
C LEU A 121 4.28 -10.99 -3.45
N ASP A 122 5.53 -11.24 -3.80
CA ASP A 122 6.53 -11.76 -2.87
C ASP A 122 6.62 -10.86 -1.63
N ARG A 123 6.77 -11.45 -0.43
CA ARG A 123 6.93 -10.68 0.83
C ARG A 123 8.02 -9.61 0.72
N ARG A 124 9.12 -9.86 0.02
CA ARG A 124 10.20 -8.88 -0.18
C ARG A 124 9.73 -7.63 -0.93
N ALA A 125 8.73 -7.75 -1.79
CA ALA A 125 8.20 -6.65 -2.59
C ALA A 125 7.31 -5.69 -1.80
N TRP A 126 6.55 -6.17 -0.81
CA TRP A 126 5.53 -5.36 -0.12
C TRP A 126 5.70 -5.26 1.40
N LEU A 127 6.30 -6.26 2.07
CA LEU A 127 6.36 -6.31 3.53
C LEU A 127 7.12 -5.13 4.15
N PRO A 128 8.30 -4.71 3.63
CA PRO A 128 9.00 -3.54 4.20
C PRO A 128 8.20 -2.24 4.10
N ILE A 129 7.46 -2.06 2.99
CA ILE A 129 6.53 -0.94 2.81
C ILE A 129 5.44 -1.02 3.88
N ALA A 130 4.87 -2.21 4.07
CA ALA A 130 3.78 -2.41 5.00
C ALA A 130 4.22 -2.21 6.47
N VAL A 131 5.43 -2.62 6.84
CA VAL A 131 5.99 -2.37 8.18
C VAL A 131 6.12 -0.87 8.43
N PHE A 132 6.66 -0.11 7.49
CA PHE A 132 6.79 1.34 7.60
C PHE A 132 5.42 2.04 7.70
N VAL A 133 4.49 1.73 6.79
CA VAL A 133 3.13 2.30 6.80
C VAL A 133 2.36 1.90 8.05
N GLY A 134 2.48 0.63 8.49
CA GLY A 134 1.84 0.12 9.70
C GLY A 134 2.33 0.86 10.95
N TRP A 135 3.63 1.11 11.07
CA TRP A 135 4.20 1.90 12.16
C TRP A 135 3.72 3.36 12.12
N ALA A 136 3.68 3.98 10.94
CA ALA A 136 3.16 5.34 10.79
C ALA A 136 1.68 5.44 11.20
N LEU A 137 0.85 4.47 10.80
CA LEU A 137 -0.55 4.40 11.23
C LEU A 137 -0.69 4.19 12.74
N ALA A 138 0.07 3.25 13.31
CA ALA A 138 0.07 2.98 14.74
C ALA A 138 0.48 4.20 15.57
N SER A 139 1.34 5.07 15.03
CA SER A 139 1.77 6.29 15.72
C SER A 139 0.65 7.25 16.10
N GLY A 140 -0.53 7.11 15.49
CA GLY A 140 -1.73 7.85 15.91
C GLY A 140 -2.19 7.54 17.33
N LEU A 141 -1.84 6.37 17.88
CA LEU A 141 -2.21 5.94 19.24
C LEU A 141 -1.46 6.73 20.32
N TRP A 142 -0.26 7.24 20.02
CA TRP A 142 0.56 8.03 20.95
C TRP A 142 0.82 9.46 20.45
N ALA A 143 0.18 9.89 19.35
CA ALA A 143 0.39 11.21 18.78
C ALA A 143 -0.14 12.33 19.70
N ASP A 144 0.74 13.28 20.03
CA ASP A 144 0.39 14.42 20.89
C ASP A 144 -0.72 15.28 20.29
N LYS A 145 -0.63 15.55 18.97
CA LYS A 145 -1.63 16.34 18.22
C LYS A 145 -2.19 15.53 17.06
N ILE A 146 -3.41 14.98 17.24
CA ILE A 146 -4.05 14.12 16.23
C ILE A 146 -4.28 14.82 14.88
N GLY A 147 -4.56 16.12 14.89
CA GLY A 147 -4.72 16.90 13.66
C GLY A 147 -3.45 16.89 12.81
N SER A 148 -2.29 17.02 13.45
CA SER A 148 -0.98 16.91 12.79
C SER A 148 -0.72 15.50 12.28
N TRP A 149 -1.09 14.48 13.06
CA TRP A 149 -1.02 13.08 12.63
C TRP A 149 -1.86 12.79 11.39
N ALA A 150 -3.11 13.25 11.37
CA ALA A 150 -4.01 13.05 10.24
C ALA A 150 -3.48 13.73 8.96
N VAL A 151 -2.88 14.93 9.08
CA VAL A 151 -2.22 15.60 7.96
C VAL A 151 -1.01 14.80 7.48
N GLY A 152 -0.14 14.34 8.39
CA GLY A 152 1.04 13.54 8.05
C GLY A 152 0.70 12.21 7.37
N ILE A 153 -0.32 11.50 7.86
CA ILE A 153 -0.84 10.28 7.20
C ILE A 153 -1.47 10.60 5.86
N GLY A 154 -2.20 11.71 5.74
CA GLY A 154 -2.76 12.18 4.47
C GLY A 154 -1.67 12.40 3.43
N GLU A 155 -0.58 13.07 3.80
CA GLU A 155 0.57 13.30 2.93
C GLU A 155 1.26 12.00 2.54
N LEU A 156 1.60 11.14 3.50
CA LEU A 156 2.18 9.82 3.23
C LEU A 156 1.31 8.99 2.27
N SER A 157 -0.01 9.02 2.47
CA SER A 157 -0.96 8.28 1.64
C SER A 157 -0.94 8.74 0.18
N LEU A 158 -0.71 10.03 -0.10
CA LEU A 158 -0.55 10.55 -1.46
C LEU A 158 0.62 9.87 -2.17
N GLY A 159 1.73 9.65 -1.46
CA GLY A 159 2.88 8.91 -1.98
C GLY A 159 2.60 7.43 -2.12
N VAL A 160 2.14 6.77 -1.05
CA VAL A 160 1.85 5.32 -1.02
C VAL A 160 0.94 4.89 -2.16
N VAL A 161 -0.08 5.69 -2.49
CA VAL A 161 -0.98 5.39 -3.62
C VAL A 161 -0.22 5.26 -4.94
N PHE A 162 0.77 6.10 -5.21
CA PHE A 162 1.61 5.97 -6.42
C PHE A 162 2.41 4.66 -6.40
N GLY A 163 2.91 4.25 -5.24
CA GLY A 163 3.53 2.94 -5.07
C GLY A 163 2.56 1.80 -5.36
N ILE A 164 1.34 1.85 -4.82
CA ILE A 164 0.28 0.86 -5.04
C ILE A 164 -0.10 0.76 -6.51
N ILE A 165 -0.24 1.89 -7.22
CA ILE A 165 -0.56 1.91 -8.67
C ILE A 165 0.46 1.06 -9.43
N TYR A 166 1.75 1.32 -9.19
CA TYR A 166 2.81 0.61 -9.87
C TYR A 166 2.94 -0.85 -9.42
N LEU A 167 2.75 -1.11 -8.13
CA LEU A 167 2.88 -2.43 -7.55
C LEU A 167 1.81 -3.41 -8.10
N TYR A 168 0.58 -2.93 -8.32
CA TYR A 168 -0.55 -3.78 -8.73
C TYR A 168 -0.98 -3.64 -10.19
N PHE A 169 -0.73 -2.51 -10.87
CA PHE A 169 -1.27 -2.21 -12.21
C PHE A 169 -0.21 -2.02 -13.30
N LEU A 170 1.08 -2.08 -12.96
CA LEU A 170 2.13 -2.16 -13.98
C LEU A 170 2.15 -3.59 -14.53
N ASP A 171 1.72 -3.82 -15.77
CA ASP A 171 1.61 -5.16 -16.38
C ASP A 171 2.83 -5.58 -17.21
N SER A 172 3.49 -4.61 -17.84
CA SER A 172 4.62 -4.90 -18.72
C SER A 172 5.62 -3.76 -18.79
N GLU A 173 6.84 -4.12 -19.22
CA GLU A 173 7.88 -3.16 -19.57
C GLU A 173 7.42 -2.22 -20.70
N ALA A 174 6.65 -2.71 -21.67
CA ALA A 174 6.13 -1.89 -22.77
C ALA A 174 5.16 -0.80 -22.27
N GLN A 175 4.30 -1.12 -21.30
CA GLN A 175 3.42 -0.13 -20.66
C GLN A 175 4.22 0.94 -19.94
N LEU A 176 5.24 0.54 -19.17
CA LEU A 176 6.18 1.45 -18.50
C LEU A 176 6.86 2.39 -19.50
N ALA A 177 7.39 1.82 -20.59
CA ALA A 177 8.07 2.56 -21.64
C ALA A 177 7.13 3.56 -22.31
N LYS A 178 5.89 3.17 -22.61
CA LYS A 178 4.89 4.07 -23.19
C LYS A 178 4.55 5.24 -22.25
N ALA A 179 4.30 4.96 -20.98
CA ALA A 179 3.98 5.98 -19.98
C ALA A 179 5.13 6.99 -19.83
N PHE A 180 6.35 6.52 -19.59
CA PHE A 180 7.48 7.42 -19.39
C PHE A 180 7.93 8.13 -20.67
N LYS A 181 7.70 7.55 -21.86
CA LYS A 181 8.00 8.23 -23.12
C LYS A 181 7.16 9.49 -23.26
N VAL A 182 5.85 9.38 -23.05
CA VAL A 182 4.94 10.53 -23.08
C VAL A 182 5.30 11.54 -22.00
N PHE A 183 5.60 11.08 -20.79
CA PHE A 183 6.02 11.95 -19.68
C PHE A 183 7.26 12.80 -20.00
N VAL A 184 8.29 12.19 -20.57
CA VAL A 184 9.53 12.87 -20.99
C VAL A 184 9.23 13.93 -22.04
N TRP A 185 8.41 13.59 -23.05
CA TRP A 185 8.03 14.54 -24.10
C TRP A 185 7.13 15.67 -23.60
N LEU A 186 6.24 15.41 -22.64
CA LEU A 186 5.40 16.44 -22.01
C LEU A 186 6.22 17.43 -21.18
N GLY A 187 7.39 17.03 -20.66
CA GLY A 187 8.22 17.90 -19.83
C GLY A 187 8.58 19.20 -20.51
N VAL A 188 9.01 19.18 -21.78
CA VAL A 188 9.46 20.38 -22.50
C VAL A 188 8.36 21.46 -22.64
N PRO A 189 7.19 21.17 -23.24
CA PRO A 189 6.15 22.18 -23.38
C PRO A 189 5.64 22.68 -22.02
N LEU A 190 5.54 21.83 -21.01
CA LEU A 190 5.12 22.25 -19.67
C LEU A 190 6.16 23.13 -18.97
N SER A 191 7.45 22.87 -19.20
CA SER A 191 8.54 23.71 -18.70
C SER A 191 8.54 25.09 -19.35
N ILE A 192 8.32 25.14 -20.67
CA ILE A 192 8.22 26.40 -21.42
C ILE A 192 7.03 27.20 -20.91
N VAL A 193 5.85 26.58 -20.77
CA VAL A 193 4.66 27.25 -20.25
C VAL A 193 4.90 27.75 -18.82
N GLY A 194 5.56 26.96 -17.97
CA GLY A 194 5.92 27.36 -16.62
C GLY A 194 6.88 28.55 -16.58
N TYR A 195 7.87 28.59 -17.48
CA TYR A 195 8.81 29.70 -17.61
C TYR A 195 8.12 30.98 -18.13
N VAL A 196 7.32 30.88 -19.20
CA VAL A 196 6.59 32.02 -19.76
C VAL A 196 5.58 32.59 -18.76
N ALA A 197 4.92 31.73 -17.97
CA ALA A 197 4.04 32.17 -16.91
C ALA A 197 4.81 32.94 -15.83
N PHE A 198 5.98 32.47 -15.42
CA PHE A 198 6.83 33.20 -14.46
C PHE A 198 7.17 34.61 -14.95
N GLU A 199 7.67 34.75 -16.18
CA GLU A 199 8.02 36.05 -16.79
C GLU A 199 6.84 37.02 -16.93
N ARG A 200 5.63 36.50 -17.24
CA ARG A 200 4.45 37.36 -17.47
C ARG A 200 3.74 37.82 -16.20
N TYR A 201 3.92 37.12 -15.08
CA TYR A 201 3.21 37.41 -13.82
C TYR A 201 4.10 38.06 -12.76
N ASP A 202 5.35 38.41 -13.11
CA ASP A 202 6.37 38.94 -12.19
C ASP A 202 5.90 40.18 -11.40
N ASP A 203 5.06 41.02 -12.00
CA ASP A 203 4.53 42.24 -11.34
C ASP A 203 3.43 41.94 -10.29
N LEU A 204 2.57 40.95 -10.51
CA LEU A 204 1.49 40.55 -9.57
C LEU A 204 1.98 39.56 -8.49
N VAL A 205 3.02 38.77 -8.82
CA VAL A 205 3.62 37.74 -7.96
C VAL A 205 4.47 38.36 -6.84
N LYS A 206 5.16 39.48 -7.13
CA LYS A 206 5.92 40.26 -6.15
C LYS A 206 5.02 40.92 -5.10
N GLU A 207 3.82 41.38 -5.47
CA GLU A 207 2.83 41.92 -4.52
C GLU A 207 2.13 40.81 -3.70
N ALA A 208 1.96 39.60 -4.24
CA ALA A 208 1.27 38.49 -3.58
C ALA A 208 2.17 37.61 -2.68
N GLY A 209 3.48 37.88 -2.60
CA GLY A 209 4.42 37.13 -1.77
C GLY A 209 4.66 35.68 -2.23
N VAL A 210 4.52 35.39 -3.52
CA VAL A 210 4.77 34.06 -4.12
C VAL A 210 6.28 33.90 -4.42
N GLU A 211 6.78 32.66 -4.41
CA GLU A 211 8.20 32.31 -4.57
C GLU A 211 8.85 33.00 -5.81
N ASP A 212 9.95 33.73 -5.62
CA ASP A 212 10.68 34.51 -6.65
C ASP A 212 11.46 33.62 -7.64
N ARG A 213 10.82 32.54 -8.11
CA ARG A 213 11.45 31.43 -8.84
C ARG A 213 10.49 30.78 -9.81
N VAL A 214 11.06 30.13 -10.83
CA VAL A 214 10.28 29.25 -11.71
C VAL A 214 9.84 28.00 -10.94
N VAL A 215 8.54 27.92 -10.65
CA VAL A 215 7.89 26.78 -9.95
C VAL A 215 7.09 25.86 -10.86
N GLY A 216 6.80 26.30 -12.09
CA GLY A 216 5.94 25.59 -13.04
C GLY A 216 4.57 25.23 -12.41
N PHE A 217 4.01 24.09 -12.83
CA PHE A 217 2.74 23.57 -12.28
C PHE A 217 2.90 22.78 -10.97
N THR A 218 4.11 22.71 -10.43
CA THR A 218 4.41 22.04 -9.16
C THR A 218 4.28 22.94 -7.94
N GLY A 219 4.20 24.27 -8.14
CA GLY A 219 4.03 25.25 -7.06
C GLY A 219 5.21 25.38 -6.11
N ASN A 220 6.31 24.66 -6.33
CA ASN A 220 7.53 24.72 -5.53
C ASN A 220 8.75 24.46 -6.44
N ALA A 221 9.73 25.35 -6.41
CA ALA A 221 10.90 25.27 -7.30
C ALA A 221 11.76 24.01 -7.05
N ASN A 222 11.84 23.52 -5.81
CA ASN A 222 12.56 22.28 -5.48
C ASN A 222 11.80 21.03 -5.94
N ALA A 223 10.46 21.05 -5.88
CA ALA A 223 9.64 19.97 -6.41
C ALA A 223 9.80 19.86 -7.94
N LEU A 224 9.80 21.01 -8.65
CA LEU A 224 10.09 21.06 -10.09
C LEU A 224 11.51 20.58 -10.40
N ALA A 225 12.51 20.99 -9.62
CA ALA A 225 13.89 20.52 -9.77
C ALA A 225 14.01 19.00 -9.62
N ALA A 226 13.30 18.41 -8.65
CA ALA A 226 13.25 16.97 -8.46
C ALA A 226 12.60 16.24 -9.65
N LEU A 227 11.57 16.82 -10.29
CA LEU A 227 11.00 16.29 -11.53
C LEU A 227 12.02 16.29 -12.67
N TYR A 228 12.75 17.38 -12.89
CA TYR A 228 13.78 17.44 -13.93
C TYR A 228 14.89 16.43 -13.68
N MET A 229 15.35 16.34 -12.43
CA MET A 229 16.33 15.37 -11.97
C MET A 229 15.90 13.93 -12.28
N ALA A 230 14.63 13.58 -12.07
CA ALA A 230 14.10 12.26 -12.41
C ALA A 230 13.87 12.05 -13.91
N THR A 231 13.51 13.11 -14.65
CA THR A 231 13.19 13.04 -16.09
C THR A 231 14.42 12.82 -16.96
N ILE A 232 15.56 13.42 -16.62
CA ILE A 232 16.79 13.37 -17.43
C ILE A 232 17.32 11.93 -17.60
N PRO A 233 17.46 11.10 -16.55
CA PRO A 233 17.83 9.68 -16.69
C PRO A 233 16.90 8.89 -17.60
N LEU A 234 15.60 9.19 -17.54
CA LEU A 234 14.59 8.52 -18.36
C LEU A 234 14.74 8.92 -19.83
N ALA A 235 15.00 10.20 -20.11
CA ALA A 235 15.31 10.68 -21.46
C ALA A 235 16.58 10.00 -22.02
N VAL A 236 17.60 9.76 -21.18
CA VAL A 236 18.80 9.00 -21.56
C VAL A 236 18.47 7.55 -21.90
N VAL A 237 17.58 6.88 -21.15
CA VAL A 237 17.12 5.52 -21.49
C VAL A 237 16.48 5.49 -22.88
N PHE A 238 15.59 6.44 -23.19
CA PHE A 238 14.95 6.49 -24.51
C PHE A 238 15.90 6.89 -25.64
N PHE A 239 16.84 7.81 -25.38
CA PHE A 239 17.90 8.15 -26.33
C PHE A 239 18.69 6.92 -26.75
N ARG A 240 19.08 6.07 -25.78
CA ARG A 240 19.87 4.86 -26.02
C ARG A 240 19.09 3.75 -26.73
N ARG A 241 17.77 3.69 -26.50
CA ARG A 241 16.88 2.70 -27.12
C ARG A 241 16.42 3.10 -28.51
N SER A 242 16.48 4.38 -28.85
CA SER A 242 16.06 4.85 -30.17
C SER A 242 17.08 4.46 -31.24
N THR A 243 16.57 3.91 -32.34
CA THR A 243 17.36 3.60 -33.54
C THR A 243 17.32 4.73 -34.58
N ARG A 244 16.40 5.70 -34.43
CA ARG A 244 16.19 6.79 -35.38
C ARG A 244 16.96 8.03 -34.95
N ARG A 245 17.84 8.54 -35.83
CA ARG A 245 18.66 9.74 -35.57
C ARG A 245 17.83 10.98 -35.18
N ILE A 246 16.66 11.15 -35.80
CA ILE A 246 15.76 12.27 -35.50
C ILE A 246 15.21 12.17 -34.07
N GLU A 247 14.80 10.97 -33.65
CA GLU A 247 14.29 10.76 -32.31
C GLU A 247 15.41 10.89 -31.26
N GLN A 248 16.62 10.42 -31.57
CA GLN A 248 17.82 10.68 -30.76
C GLN A 248 18.10 12.17 -30.59
N ALA A 249 18.08 12.95 -31.68
CA ALA A 249 18.23 14.41 -31.61
C ALA A 249 17.13 15.06 -30.77
N GLY A 250 15.89 14.57 -30.90
CA GLY A 250 14.75 14.99 -30.09
C GLY A 250 14.99 14.80 -28.59
N TYR A 251 15.48 13.64 -28.15
CA TYR A 251 15.80 13.42 -26.73
C TYR A 251 16.97 14.26 -26.24
N LEU A 252 17.96 14.56 -27.09
CA LEU A 252 19.04 15.50 -26.72
C LEU A 252 18.48 16.92 -26.46
N VAL A 253 17.55 17.38 -27.30
CA VAL A 253 16.85 18.66 -27.08
C VAL A 253 16.06 18.62 -25.78
N VAL A 254 15.36 17.53 -25.48
CA VAL A 254 14.64 17.37 -24.20
C VAL A 254 15.61 17.45 -23.02
N ILE A 255 16.72 16.72 -23.05
CA ILE A 255 17.74 16.75 -21.99
C ILE A 255 18.26 18.17 -21.79
N ALA A 256 18.62 18.88 -22.86
CA ALA A 256 19.08 20.26 -22.80
C ALA A 256 18.02 21.21 -22.23
N ALA A 257 16.76 21.08 -22.66
CA ALA A 257 15.66 21.90 -22.16
C ALA A 257 15.38 21.67 -20.67
N MET A 258 15.35 20.41 -20.22
CA MET A 258 15.19 20.08 -18.79
C MET A 258 16.36 20.62 -17.96
N PHE A 259 17.56 20.65 -18.53
CA PHE A 259 18.75 21.18 -17.90
C PHE A 259 18.67 22.69 -17.68
N VAL A 260 18.28 23.44 -18.72
CA VAL A 260 18.02 24.88 -18.63
C VAL A 260 16.91 25.13 -17.60
N GLY A 261 15.81 24.38 -17.68
CA GLY A 261 14.72 24.47 -16.71
C GLY A 261 15.17 24.24 -15.27
N LEU A 262 16.06 23.27 -15.03
CA LEU A 262 16.64 23.01 -13.71
C LEU A 262 17.47 24.19 -13.20
N VAL A 263 18.33 24.78 -14.02
CA VAL A 263 19.10 25.98 -13.64
C VAL A 263 18.16 27.13 -13.29
N SER A 264 17.11 27.35 -14.11
CA SER A 264 16.09 28.39 -13.89
C SER A 264 15.29 28.18 -12.61
N THR A 265 15.18 26.94 -12.09
CA THR A 265 14.55 26.75 -10.78
C THR A 265 15.35 27.39 -9.66
N GLY A 266 16.67 27.62 -9.80
CA GLY A 266 17.51 28.12 -8.71
C GLY A 266 17.83 27.08 -7.62
N SER A 267 17.54 25.79 -7.83
CA SER A 267 17.71 24.74 -6.81
C SER A 267 19.15 24.20 -6.79
N ARG A 268 19.95 24.65 -5.81
CA ARG A 268 21.34 24.19 -5.59
C ARG A 268 21.42 22.66 -5.41
N ALA A 269 20.52 22.10 -4.60
CA ALA A 269 20.44 20.66 -4.38
C ALA A 269 20.09 19.92 -5.67
N GLY A 270 19.14 20.43 -6.46
CA GLY A 270 18.77 19.85 -7.75
C GLY A 270 19.96 19.76 -8.73
N LEU A 271 20.80 20.80 -8.81
CA LEU A 271 21.98 20.81 -9.70
C LEU A 271 23.09 19.86 -9.24
N LEU A 272 23.43 19.86 -7.95
CA LEU A 272 24.44 18.94 -7.39
C LEU A 272 24.05 17.48 -7.63
N LEU A 273 22.78 17.15 -7.38
CA LEU A 273 22.29 15.80 -7.55
C LEU A 273 22.11 15.39 -9.00
N LEU A 274 21.76 16.32 -9.89
CA LEU A 274 21.78 16.02 -11.30
C LEU A 274 23.18 15.55 -11.73
N GLY A 275 24.24 16.19 -11.24
CA GLY A 275 25.59 15.73 -11.53
C GLY A 275 25.92 14.36 -10.97
N ALA A 276 25.50 14.08 -9.73
CA ALA A 276 25.65 12.77 -9.13
C ALA A 276 24.90 11.68 -9.93
N ILE A 277 23.69 11.98 -10.40
CA ILE A 277 22.88 11.07 -11.22
C ILE A 277 23.48 10.87 -12.59
N LEU A 278 23.90 11.93 -13.28
CA LEU A 278 24.48 11.82 -14.61
C LEU A 278 25.74 10.96 -14.53
N MET A 279 26.61 11.24 -13.55
CA MET A 279 27.78 10.42 -13.28
C MET A 279 27.39 8.96 -12.98
N TYR A 280 26.40 8.73 -12.11
CA TYR A 280 25.91 7.39 -11.80
C TYR A 280 25.36 6.65 -13.03
N VAL A 281 24.47 7.27 -13.80
CA VAL A 281 23.84 6.67 -14.98
C VAL A 281 24.90 6.39 -16.04
N PHE A 282 25.87 7.28 -16.25
CA PHE A 282 26.94 7.08 -17.23
C PHE A 282 27.96 6.00 -16.83
N VAL A 283 28.25 5.85 -15.53
CA VAL A 283 29.18 4.85 -15.00
C VAL A 283 28.54 3.46 -14.88
N THR A 284 27.26 3.40 -14.52
CA THR A 284 26.57 2.13 -14.19
C THR A 284 25.77 1.54 -15.34
N SER A 285 25.51 2.34 -16.39
CA SER A 285 24.82 1.92 -17.59
C SER A 285 25.42 0.66 -18.25
N PRO A 286 24.60 -0.36 -18.56
CA PRO A 286 25.08 -1.60 -19.18
C PRO A 286 25.55 -1.35 -20.61
N GLY A 287 26.60 -2.04 -21.05
CA GLY A 287 27.13 -1.97 -22.42
C GLY A 287 28.35 -1.07 -22.63
N PHE A 288 28.79 -0.31 -21.61
CA PHE A 288 30.03 0.46 -21.67
C PHE A 288 31.23 -0.33 -21.13
N THR A 289 32.35 -0.26 -21.85
CA THR A 289 33.68 -0.71 -21.41
C THR A 289 34.17 0.13 -20.21
N ARG A 290 35.18 -0.38 -19.46
CA ARG A 290 35.77 0.38 -18.33
C ARG A 290 36.25 1.78 -18.75
N ARG A 291 36.87 1.89 -19.93
CA ARG A 291 37.36 3.16 -20.47
C ARG A 291 36.22 4.12 -20.81
N GLU A 292 35.17 3.63 -21.47
CA GLU A 292 33.99 4.46 -21.78
C GLU A 292 33.31 4.96 -20.52
N ARG A 293 33.18 4.13 -19.47
CA ARG A 293 32.61 4.56 -18.18
C ARG A 293 33.39 5.69 -17.52
N VAL A 294 34.72 5.66 -17.60
CA VAL A 294 35.58 6.74 -17.07
C VAL A 294 35.34 8.03 -17.87
N TRP A 295 35.34 7.96 -19.20
CA TRP A 295 35.14 9.13 -20.04
C TRP A 295 33.72 9.71 -19.94
N THR A 296 32.69 8.87 -19.88
CA THR A 296 31.30 9.31 -19.70
C THR A 296 31.07 9.85 -18.29
N GLY A 297 31.72 9.27 -17.27
CA GLY A 297 31.73 9.81 -15.91
C GLY A 297 32.38 11.19 -15.83
N LEU A 298 33.56 11.37 -16.43
CA LEU A 298 34.23 12.67 -16.55
C LEU A 298 33.38 13.68 -17.33
N ALA A 299 32.76 13.27 -18.44
CA ALA A 299 31.85 14.13 -19.20
C ALA A 299 30.65 14.57 -18.35
N GLY A 300 30.05 13.67 -17.57
CA GLY A 300 28.98 14.02 -16.63
C GLY A 300 29.42 15.02 -15.57
N PHE A 301 30.63 14.83 -15.01
CA PHE A 301 31.23 15.77 -14.07
C PHE A 301 31.43 17.16 -14.69
N PHE A 302 32.04 17.25 -15.87
CA PHE A 302 32.28 18.54 -16.54
C PHE A 302 30.99 19.23 -16.96
N VAL A 303 29.98 18.50 -17.44
CA VAL A 303 28.65 19.07 -17.75
C VAL A 303 28.04 19.71 -16.51
N THR A 304 28.14 19.03 -15.36
CA THR A 304 27.64 19.55 -14.08
C THR A 304 28.43 20.77 -13.63
N LEU A 305 29.75 20.73 -13.74
CA LEU A 305 30.63 21.84 -13.37
C LEU A 305 30.32 23.07 -14.22
N ILE A 306 30.25 22.92 -15.55
CA ILE A 306 29.91 24.00 -16.48
C ILE A 306 28.55 24.60 -16.12
N ALA A 307 27.56 23.77 -15.81
CA ALA A 307 26.24 24.21 -15.42
C ALA A 307 26.22 24.98 -14.11
N PHE A 308 26.99 24.51 -13.13
CA PHE A 308 27.16 25.20 -11.87
C PHE A 308 27.82 26.57 -12.09
N LEU A 309 28.83 26.65 -12.97
CA LEU A 309 29.48 27.91 -13.34
C LEU A 309 28.53 28.85 -14.09
N ILE A 310 27.74 28.35 -15.04
CA ILE A 310 26.72 29.14 -15.76
C ILE A 310 25.65 29.64 -14.78
N ALA A 311 25.15 28.77 -13.90
CA ALA A 311 24.20 29.14 -12.86
C ALA A 311 24.78 30.19 -11.90
N GLY A 312 26.07 30.05 -11.56
CA GLY A 312 26.89 31.01 -10.82
C GLY A 312 26.97 32.38 -11.49
N ALA A 313 27.22 32.40 -12.80
CA ALA A 313 27.30 33.63 -13.57
C ALA A 313 25.94 34.31 -13.74
N LEU A 314 24.87 33.53 -13.93
CA LEU A 314 23.51 34.05 -14.12
C LEU A 314 22.86 34.53 -12.81
N ASN A 315 23.22 33.93 -11.67
CA ASN A 315 22.66 34.26 -10.35
C ASN A 315 23.74 34.23 -9.25
N PRO A 316 24.64 35.23 -9.20
CA PRO A 316 25.82 35.23 -8.32
C PRO A 316 25.47 35.18 -6.83
N GLU A 317 24.46 35.92 -6.40
CA GLU A 317 24.01 35.95 -5.00
C GLU A 317 23.56 34.56 -4.53
N ARG A 318 22.92 33.80 -5.42
CA ARG A 318 22.32 32.52 -5.11
C ARG A 318 23.24 31.33 -5.34
N TYR A 319 24.32 31.45 -6.10
CA TYR A 319 25.24 30.34 -6.36
C TYR A 319 26.68 30.63 -5.91
N SER A 320 26.87 31.67 -5.08
CA SER A 320 28.16 32.00 -4.47
C SER A 320 28.71 30.88 -3.58
N LEU A 321 30.02 30.66 -3.61
CA LEU A 321 30.71 29.73 -2.71
C LEU A 321 30.60 30.17 -1.24
N SER A 322 30.62 31.49 -0.98
CA SER A 322 30.46 32.05 0.36
C SER A 322 29.07 31.80 0.94
N GLY A 323 28.01 31.90 0.12
CA GLY A 323 26.65 31.52 0.52
C GLY A 323 26.41 30.00 0.58
N PHE A 324 27.35 29.18 0.10
CA PHE A 324 27.31 27.71 0.18
C PHE A 324 28.07 27.18 1.40
N LEU A 325 29.20 27.80 1.77
CA LEU A 325 30.10 27.39 2.87
C LEU A 325 30.00 28.26 4.14
N GLY A 326 29.20 29.33 4.12
CA GLY A 326 29.06 30.25 5.24
C GLY A 326 28.40 29.63 6.49
N PRO A 327 28.70 30.14 7.71
CA PRO A 327 28.06 29.68 8.93
C PRO A 327 26.56 30.00 8.88
N GLY A 328 25.72 28.99 9.14
CA GLY A 328 24.28 29.15 9.16
C GLY A 328 23.58 28.94 7.82
N GLY A 329 23.88 27.85 7.10
CA GLY A 329 23.16 27.42 5.90
C GLY A 329 21.64 27.65 5.99
N ALA A 330 21.17 28.77 5.43
CA ALA A 330 19.81 29.32 5.54
C ALA A 330 19.20 29.44 6.97
N GLY A 331 19.99 29.47 8.05
CA GLY A 331 19.49 29.51 9.44
C GLY A 331 19.00 28.17 9.99
N ARG A 332 19.45 27.03 9.44
CA ARG A 332 18.96 25.68 9.78
C ARG A 332 19.57 25.05 11.03
N GLU A 333 20.67 25.61 11.52
CA GLU A 333 21.41 25.08 12.67
C GLU A 333 20.56 25.07 13.95
N ASP A 334 19.78 26.13 14.16
CA ASP A 334 18.85 26.22 15.28
C ASP A 334 17.75 25.17 15.21
N PHE A 335 17.28 24.84 13.99
CA PHE A 335 16.29 23.78 13.76
C PHE A 335 16.85 22.40 14.07
N TRP A 336 18.10 22.14 13.73
CA TRP A 336 18.74 20.84 13.99
C TRP A 336 19.09 20.68 15.48
N ASN A 337 19.53 21.75 16.14
CA ASN A 337 19.75 21.75 17.58
C ASN A 337 18.44 21.53 18.34
N ALA A 338 17.34 22.15 17.89
CA ALA A 338 16.00 21.90 18.43
C ALA A 338 15.51 20.48 18.17
N ALA A 339 15.72 19.97 16.97
CA ALA A 339 15.42 18.59 16.60
C ALA A 339 16.14 17.60 17.53
N VAL A 340 17.45 17.74 17.73
CA VAL A 340 18.26 16.85 18.58
C VAL A 340 17.81 16.91 20.04
N LYS A 341 17.52 18.10 20.58
CA LYS A 341 17.01 18.23 21.96
C LYS A 341 15.62 17.62 22.11
N THR A 342 14.75 17.75 21.11
CA THR A 342 13.39 17.18 21.11
C THR A 342 13.42 15.65 21.01
N PHE A 343 14.41 15.06 20.34
CA PHE A 343 14.54 13.60 20.23
C PHE A 343 14.62 12.89 21.59
N GLY A 344 15.17 13.55 22.60
CA GLY A 344 15.30 13.01 23.95
C GLY A 344 13.97 12.64 24.61
N SER A 345 12.84 13.22 24.20
CA SER A 345 11.54 12.95 24.83
C SER A 345 10.92 11.63 24.39
N HIS A 346 11.05 11.28 23.10
CA HIS A 346 10.42 10.09 22.50
C HIS A 346 11.37 9.32 21.56
N PRO A 347 12.53 8.83 22.04
CA PRO A 347 13.58 8.32 21.16
C PRO A 347 13.21 7.04 20.41
N ILE A 348 12.38 6.17 21.01
CA ILE A 348 12.04 4.86 20.44
C ILE A 348 10.87 4.99 19.45
N GLN A 349 9.75 5.56 19.89
CA GLN A 349 8.52 5.61 19.09
C GLN A 349 8.24 6.92 18.35
N GLY A 350 8.96 8.00 18.67
CA GLY A 350 8.68 9.34 18.14
C GLY A 350 7.36 9.92 18.65
N SER A 351 7.04 11.14 18.19
CA SER A 351 5.90 11.93 18.67
C SER A 351 4.60 11.72 17.86
N GLY A 352 4.65 10.90 16.82
CA GLY A 352 3.56 10.69 15.86
C GLY A 352 3.88 11.24 14.48
N MET A 353 3.44 10.54 13.42
CA MET A 353 3.66 10.93 12.02
C MET A 353 3.28 12.40 11.75
N GLY A 354 4.19 13.23 11.24
CA GLY A 354 3.91 14.64 10.91
C GLY A 354 3.68 15.55 12.12
N VAL A 355 3.85 15.09 13.37
CA VAL A 355 3.69 15.92 14.56
C VAL A 355 4.81 16.93 14.68
N PHE A 356 6.07 16.52 14.46
CA PHE A 356 7.21 17.43 14.49
C PHE A 356 7.12 18.46 13.36
N ARG A 357 6.92 18.00 12.13
CA ARG A 357 6.86 18.86 10.94
C ARG A 357 5.77 19.94 11.05
N ASN A 358 4.56 19.55 11.45
CA ASN A 358 3.42 20.48 11.52
C ASN A 358 3.45 21.39 12.76
N ASN A 359 4.33 21.14 13.74
CA ASN A 359 4.45 21.92 14.97
C ASN A 359 5.86 22.49 15.18
N MET A 360 6.68 22.54 14.13
CA MET A 360 8.06 23.00 14.20
C MET A 360 8.21 24.36 14.90
N PHE A 361 7.32 25.31 14.61
CA PHE A 361 7.34 26.64 15.24
C PHE A 361 7.16 26.58 16.76
N ASP A 362 6.20 25.75 17.22
CA ASP A 362 5.93 25.53 18.64
C ASP A 362 7.17 24.91 19.31
N ILE A 363 7.77 23.91 18.66
CA ILE A 363 8.94 23.20 19.14
C ILE A 363 10.19 24.10 19.21
N LEU A 364 10.45 24.90 18.17
CA LEU A 364 11.56 25.85 18.15
C LEU A 364 11.47 26.89 19.25
N SER A 365 10.26 27.36 19.53
CA SER A 365 10.03 28.32 20.60
C SER A 365 10.30 27.70 21.99
N LYS A 366 10.23 26.37 22.12
CA LYS A 366 10.39 25.63 23.38
C LYS A 366 11.83 25.24 23.69
N VAL A 367 12.75 25.34 22.73
CA VAL A 367 14.13 24.89 22.90
C VAL A 367 15.05 26.06 23.29
N SER A 368 15.81 25.88 24.38
CA SER A 368 16.83 26.86 24.81
C SER A 368 17.86 27.12 23.70
N GLY A 369 18.01 28.40 23.32
CA GLY A 369 18.87 28.84 22.22
C GLY A 369 18.21 28.86 20.84
N GLY A 370 16.93 28.48 20.70
CA GLY A 370 16.17 28.64 19.46
C GLY A 370 15.80 30.11 19.22
N SER A 371 16.65 30.87 18.53
CA SER A 371 16.36 32.25 18.15
C SER A 371 15.72 32.32 16.77
N LEU A 372 14.46 32.72 16.69
CA LEU A 372 13.89 33.22 15.43
C LEU A 372 14.30 34.68 15.29
N ASP A 373 15.46 34.94 14.67
CA ASP A 373 15.96 36.29 14.39
C ASP A 373 14.88 37.15 13.70
N PRO A 374 14.29 38.14 14.39
CA PRO A 374 13.18 38.93 13.88
C PRO A 374 13.62 39.94 12.80
N THR A 375 14.92 40.10 12.55
CA THR A 375 15.41 40.98 11.47
C THR A 375 15.29 40.36 10.08
N ARG A 376 14.95 39.07 9.97
CA ARG A 376 14.78 38.37 8.68
C ARG A 376 13.37 38.55 8.11
N SER A 377 13.30 38.66 6.78
CA SER A 377 12.11 38.98 5.98
C SER A 377 10.82 38.25 6.45
N PRO A 378 9.66 38.94 6.50
CA PRO A 378 8.35 38.37 6.86
C PRO A 378 7.96 37.11 6.06
N ILE A 379 8.52 36.93 4.87
CA ILE A 379 8.30 35.76 3.99
C ILE A 379 8.80 34.46 4.63
N ASN A 380 9.87 34.51 5.43
CA ASN A 380 10.42 33.36 6.17
C ASN A 380 9.60 32.97 7.41
N ARG A 381 8.53 33.73 7.74
CA ARG A 381 7.64 33.48 8.87
C ARG A 381 6.38 32.69 8.49
N ASN A 382 6.25 32.31 7.21
CA ASN A 382 5.12 31.55 6.71
C ASN A 382 5.30 30.05 7.04
N LYS A 383 4.26 29.38 7.56
CA LYS A 383 4.32 27.96 8.00
C LYS A 383 4.93 27.01 6.97
N GLY A 384 4.82 27.31 5.67
CA GLY A 384 5.40 26.51 4.59
C GLY A 384 6.92 26.61 4.41
N HIS A 385 7.61 27.51 5.11
CA HIS A 385 9.06 27.71 5.04
C HIS A 385 9.80 27.31 6.34
N LEU A 386 9.06 26.89 7.37
CA LEU A 386 9.57 26.53 8.70
C LEU A 386 9.69 24.99 8.83
N GLU A 387 10.48 24.37 7.97
CA GLU A 387 10.78 22.93 8.05
C GLU A 387 12.28 22.70 8.27
N ALA A 388 12.64 21.61 8.94
CA ALA A 388 14.04 21.21 9.15
C ALA A 388 14.79 20.96 7.82
N HIS A 389 14.02 20.79 6.72
CA HIS A 389 14.49 20.39 5.40
C HIS A 389 15.40 19.18 5.48
N ASN A 390 15.06 18.23 6.35
CA ASN A 390 15.83 17.02 6.58
C ASN A 390 14.88 15.90 6.99
N MET A 391 14.58 15.01 6.03
CA MET A 391 13.71 13.86 6.19
C MET A 391 14.22 12.91 7.27
N TYR A 392 15.54 12.79 7.44
CA TYR A 392 16.11 11.89 8.43
C TYR A 392 15.76 12.36 9.85
N LEU A 393 16.00 13.64 10.14
CA LEU A 393 15.60 14.22 11.42
C LEU A 393 14.09 14.21 11.60
N THR A 394 13.34 14.51 10.53
CA THR A 394 11.87 14.52 10.56
C THR A 394 11.31 13.14 10.91
N LEU A 395 11.75 12.07 10.24
CA LEU A 395 11.30 10.71 10.52
C LEU A 395 11.74 10.23 11.89
N LEU A 396 12.95 10.59 12.32
CA LEU A 396 13.46 10.23 13.64
C LEU A 396 12.61 10.85 14.76
N LEU A 397 12.11 12.08 14.58
CA LEU A 397 11.29 12.76 15.58
C LEU A 397 9.82 12.37 15.53
N ASP A 398 9.29 12.12 14.34
CA ASP A 398 7.91 11.69 14.18
C ASP A 398 7.71 10.23 14.57
N LEU A 399 8.63 9.34 14.21
CA LEU A 399 8.45 7.89 14.31
C LEU A 399 9.54 7.18 15.12
N GLY A 400 10.51 7.91 15.65
CA GLY A 400 11.59 7.36 16.48
C GLY A 400 12.57 6.49 15.70
N ILE A 401 13.45 5.82 16.43
CA ILE A 401 14.42 4.87 15.87
C ILE A 401 13.69 3.73 15.14
N VAL A 402 12.53 3.27 15.65
CA VAL A 402 11.76 2.18 15.02
C VAL A 402 11.28 2.57 13.63
N GLY A 403 10.69 3.76 13.48
CA GLY A 403 10.25 4.27 12.19
C GLY A 403 11.40 4.51 11.22
N MET A 404 12.52 5.03 11.71
CA MET A 404 13.75 5.20 10.93
C MET A 404 14.24 3.86 10.38
N MET A 405 14.34 2.82 11.23
CA MET A 405 14.76 1.49 10.79
C MET A 405 13.79 0.88 9.77
N ALA A 406 12.48 1.06 9.96
CA ALA A 406 11.47 0.59 9.01
C ALA A 406 11.61 1.29 7.65
N TRP A 407 11.83 2.60 7.65
CA TRP A 407 12.05 3.39 6.43
C TRP A 407 13.34 2.99 5.70
N VAL A 408 14.46 2.86 6.43
CA VAL A 408 15.73 2.36 5.86
C VAL A 408 15.56 0.94 5.31
N GLY A 409 14.87 0.07 6.03
CA GLY A 409 14.56 -1.30 5.59
C GLY A 409 13.77 -1.33 4.28
N MET A 410 12.79 -0.43 4.13
CA MET A 410 12.06 -0.23 2.88
C MET A 410 13.01 0.18 1.73
N TYR A 411 13.87 1.17 1.96
CA TYR A 411 14.81 1.65 0.93
C TYR A 411 15.86 0.62 0.52
N VAL A 412 16.39 -0.14 1.48
CA VAL A 412 17.31 -1.25 1.22
C VAL A 412 16.61 -2.36 0.44
N SER A 413 15.33 -2.63 0.73
CA SER A 413 14.55 -3.61 -0.03
C SER A 413 14.41 -3.19 -1.50
N VAL A 414 14.13 -1.92 -1.78
CA VAL A 414 14.07 -1.40 -3.16
C VAL A 414 15.38 -1.64 -3.90
N LEU A 415 16.53 -1.29 -3.29
CA LEU A 415 17.84 -1.52 -3.91
C LEU A 415 18.10 -3.00 -4.16
N ARG A 416 17.76 -3.89 -3.22
CA ARG A 416 17.88 -5.34 -3.39
C ARG A 416 17.00 -5.86 -4.53
N ASN A 417 15.75 -5.39 -4.61
CA ASN A 417 14.80 -5.76 -5.65
C ASN A 417 15.31 -5.31 -7.02
N LEU A 418 15.70 -4.03 -7.16
CA LEU A 418 16.29 -3.48 -8.38
C LEU A 418 17.56 -4.23 -8.78
N TRP A 419 18.45 -4.52 -7.84
CA TRP A 419 19.68 -5.26 -8.11
C TRP A 419 19.41 -6.67 -8.64
N GLY A 420 18.39 -7.35 -8.12
CA GLY A 420 17.92 -8.64 -8.64
C GLY A 420 17.45 -8.56 -10.10
N GLN A 421 16.98 -7.38 -10.54
CA GLN A 421 16.46 -7.14 -11.89
C GLN A 421 17.49 -6.65 -12.91
N ARG A 422 18.76 -6.50 -12.51
CA ARG A 422 19.79 -5.92 -13.39
C ARG A 422 20.05 -6.70 -14.70
N ASN A 423 19.63 -7.97 -14.76
CA ASN A 423 19.80 -8.82 -15.94
C ASN A 423 18.46 -9.15 -16.65
N SER A 424 17.34 -8.53 -16.25
CA SER A 424 16.03 -8.80 -16.84
C SER A 424 15.68 -7.84 -17.97
N VAL A 425 14.48 -7.99 -18.56
CA VAL A 425 13.92 -7.03 -19.54
C VAL A 425 13.85 -5.61 -18.99
N TYR A 426 13.87 -5.46 -17.67
CA TYR A 426 13.83 -4.18 -16.97
C TYR A 426 15.21 -3.54 -16.76
N ARG A 427 16.30 -4.14 -17.28
CA ARG A 427 17.68 -3.72 -17.03
C ARG A 427 17.91 -2.20 -17.12
N ASP A 428 17.47 -1.55 -18.19
CA ASP A 428 17.74 -0.12 -18.38
C ASP A 428 16.99 0.74 -17.33
N TRP A 429 15.77 0.33 -16.97
CA TRP A 429 14.96 0.97 -15.92
C TRP A 429 15.56 0.79 -14.54
N VAL A 430 16.14 -0.38 -14.26
CA VAL A 430 16.81 -0.67 -12.98
C VAL A 430 17.93 0.33 -12.70
N TRP A 431 18.73 0.65 -13.71
CA TRP A 431 19.80 1.63 -13.55
C TRP A 431 19.26 3.05 -13.44
N ALA A 432 18.29 3.45 -14.27
CA ALA A 432 17.68 4.78 -14.16
C ALA A 432 17.01 5.00 -12.79
N PHE A 433 16.16 4.06 -12.36
CA PHE A 433 15.48 4.14 -11.08
C PHE A 433 16.40 3.92 -9.88
N GLY A 434 17.45 3.12 -10.01
CA GLY A 434 18.49 3.01 -8.97
C GLY A 434 19.20 4.35 -8.73
N GLY A 435 19.51 5.08 -9.81
CA GLY A 435 20.10 6.42 -9.71
C GLY A 435 19.15 7.44 -9.10
N ILE A 436 17.88 7.41 -9.50
CA ILE A 436 16.83 8.26 -8.92
C ILE A 436 16.66 7.95 -7.43
N HIS A 437 16.58 6.68 -7.03
CA HIS A 437 16.43 6.24 -5.64
C HIS A 437 17.59 6.71 -4.75
N LEU A 438 18.84 6.53 -5.22
CA LEU A 438 20.03 7.01 -4.52
C LEU A 438 20.01 8.54 -4.36
N SER A 439 19.47 9.24 -5.35
CA SER A 439 19.44 10.70 -5.34
C SER A 439 18.36 11.24 -4.42
N VAL A 440 17.22 10.57 -4.33
CA VAL A 440 16.22 10.90 -3.31
C VAL A 440 16.79 10.71 -1.90
N LEU A 441 17.60 9.68 -1.66
CA LEU A 441 18.31 9.52 -0.37
C LEU A 441 19.25 10.71 -0.06
N ILE A 442 19.93 11.26 -1.07
CA ILE A 442 20.78 12.44 -0.86
C ILE A 442 19.91 13.70 -0.68
N THR A 443 18.82 13.84 -1.44
CA THR A 443 17.90 14.99 -1.36
C THR A 443 17.13 15.00 -0.04
N ALA A 444 16.94 13.84 0.57
CA ALA A 444 16.31 13.69 1.88
C ALA A 444 17.06 14.48 2.98
N MET A 445 18.33 14.87 2.78
CA MET A 445 19.04 15.78 3.68
C MET A 445 18.62 17.26 3.54
N PHE A 446 17.89 17.59 2.46
CA PHE A 446 17.48 18.94 2.07
C PHE A 446 15.96 19.09 1.88
N ALA A 447 15.19 18.03 2.15
CA ALA A 447 13.73 17.98 1.98
C ALA A 447 13.08 17.18 3.11
N SER A 448 11.82 17.48 3.44
CA SER A 448 11.07 16.82 4.53
C SER A 448 9.74 16.21 4.03
N ASP A 449 9.61 15.93 2.73
CA ASP A 449 8.37 15.48 2.09
C ASP A 449 8.16 13.97 2.10
N TYR A 450 7.16 13.48 2.84
CA TYR A 450 6.85 12.05 2.91
C TYR A 450 6.29 11.47 1.59
N ASN A 451 5.88 12.35 0.68
CA ASN A 451 5.01 12.04 -0.44
C ASN A 451 5.66 12.21 -1.81
N THR A 452 7.00 12.23 -1.90
CA THR A 452 7.72 12.37 -3.18
C THR A 452 7.25 11.30 -4.17
N LYS A 453 6.37 11.67 -5.11
CA LYS A 453 5.63 10.72 -5.96
C LYS A 453 6.54 9.82 -6.79
N PHE A 454 7.63 10.39 -7.32
CA PHE A 454 8.63 9.64 -8.07
C PHE A 454 9.28 8.54 -7.24
N GLN A 455 9.59 8.83 -5.98
CA GLN A 455 10.19 7.86 -5.07
C GLN A 455 9.23 6.69 -4.82
N TRP A 456 7.95 6.98 -4.58
CA TRP A 456 6.94 5.96 -4.40
C TRP A 456 6.68 5.15 -5.68
N THR A 457 6.77 5.76 -6.85
CA THR A 457 6.77 5.05 -8.14
C THR A 457 7.95 4.09 -8.25
N VAL A 458 9.17 4.48 -7.85
CA VAL A 458 10.34 3.58 -7.83
C VAL A 458 10.14 2.42 -6.85
N ILE A 459 9.61 2.70 -5.65
CA ILE A 459 9.25 1.69 -4.66
C ILE A 459 8.29 0.66 -5.26
N GLY A 460 7.16 1.11 -5.84
CA GLY A 460 6.16 0.25 -6.46
C GLY A 460 6.68 -0.53 -7.67
N PHE A 461 7.45 0.12 -8.54
CA PHE A 461 8.11 -0.51 -9.68
C PHE A 461 9.05 -1.64 -9.24
N SER A 462 9.89 -1.40 -8.21
CA SER A 462 10.86 -2.39 -7.75
C SER A 462 10.18 -3.67 -7.28
N GLY A 463 9.05 -3.55 -6.57
CA GLY A 463 8.25 -4.68 -6.13
C GLY A 463 7.56 -5.40 -7.29
N ALA A 464 6.95 -4.67 -8.22
CA ALA A 464 6.30 -5.25 -9.40
C ALA A 464 7.27 -5.97 -10.34
N ALA A 465 8.45 -5.38 -10.58
CA ALA A 465 9.48 -5.96 -11.42
C ALA A 465 10.08 -7.23 -10.79
N TYR A 466 10.32 -7.22 -9.47
CA TYR A 466 10.85 -8.36 -8.73
C TYR A 466 9.85 -9.53 -8.66
N GLY A 467 8.62 -9.28 -8.23
CA GLY A 467 7.60 -10.31 -8.03
C GLY A 467 7.22 -11.08 -9.31
N ARG A 468 7.64 -10.60 -10.49
CA ARG A 468 7.24 -11.16 -11.78
C ARG A 468 8.36 -11.84 -12.57
N THR A 469 9.61 -11.71 -12.14
CA THR A 469 10.80 -12.21 -12.87
C THR A 469 11.49 -13.37 -12.17
N VAL A 470 11.24 -13.60 -10.88
CA VAL A 470 11.78 -14.73 -10.08
C VAL A 470 11.33 -16.11 -10.61
N VAL A 471 10.48 -16.18 -11.64
CA VAL A 471 10.09 -17.43 -12.32
C VAL A 471 11.10 -17.86 -13.42
N ARG A 472 12.25 -17.18 -13.60
CA ARG A 472 13.30 -17.63 -14.53
C ARG A 472 14.69 -17.60 -13.91
N HIS A 473 15.26 -18.78 -13.66
CA HIS A 473 16.65 -19.25 -13.87
C HIS A 473 16.80 -20.63 -13.16
N ASP A 474 17.34 -21.74 -13.73
CA ASP A 474 18.58 -21.83 -14.55
C ASP A 474 18.81 -23.17 -15.34
N VAL A 475 19.82 -23.11 -16.24
CA VAL A 475 20.68 -24.07 -17.01
C VAL A 475 20.16 -25.22 -17.91
N ASP A 476 19.19 -26.06 -17.55
CA ASP A 476 19.04 -27.38 -18.23
C ASP A 476 18.01 -27.52 -19.38
N GLY A 477 17.74 -26.44 -20.14
CA GLY A 477 17.22 -26.59 -21.51
C GLY A 477 15.85 -27.28 -21.70
N ARG A 478 14.97 -27.33 -20.69
CA ARG A 478 13.56 -27.69 -20.87
C ARG A 478 12.65 -26.52 -20.48
N LEU A 479 11.97 -25.98 -21.48
CA LEU A 479 11.04 -24.85 -21.41
C LEU A 479 9.77 -25.24 -20.63
N GLU A 480 9.26 -24.33 -19.79
CA GLU A 480 8.02 -23.63 -20.15
C GLU A 480 7.76 -22.38 -19.30
N THR A 481 7.33 -21.34 -20.01
CA THR A 481 6.80 -20.07 -19.50
C THR A 481 5.40 -20.26 -18.95
N ALA A 482 5.18 -19.92 -17.67
CA ALA A 482 3.85 -19.57 -17.19
C ALA A 482 3.93 -18.33 -16.29
N ARG A 483 3.35 -17.23 -16.77
CA ARG A 483 3.01 -16.08 -15.93
C ARG A 483 1.96 -16.54 -14.93
N ALA A 484 2.32 -16.62 -13.65
CA ALA A 484 1.32 -16.75 -12.60
C ALA A 484 1.76 -15.95 -11.38
N THR A 485 1.56 -14.63 -11.42
CA THR A 485 1.20 -13.95 -10.18
C THR A 485 -0.09 -14.60 -9.72
N GLY A 486 -0.04 -15.38 -8.64
CA GLY A 486 -1.25 -15.89 -7.99
C GLY A 486 -2.20 -14.73 -7.72
N GLN A 487 -3.50 -14.95 -7.68
CA GLN A 487 -4.45 -13.88 -7.39
C GLN A 487 -4.79 -13.89 -5.90
N LEU A 488 -4.78 -12.72 -5.25
CA LEU A 488 -5.24 -12.60 -3.86
C LEU A 488 -6.70 -13.07 -3.77
N ARG A 489 -6.94 -14.19 -3.06
CA ARG A 489 -8.29 -14.78 -2.87
C ARG A 489 -8.66 -14.84 -1.40
N HIS A 490 -9.76 -14.21 -1.02
CA HIS A 490 -10.21 -14.20 0.38
C HIS A 490 -11.17 -15.36 0.68
N ARG A 491 -11.00 -16.03 1.83
CA ARG A 491 -11.76 -17.23 2.30
C ARG A 491 -13.21 -16.92 2.71
N LEU A 492 -13.49 -15.65 3.00
CA LEU A 492 -14.76 -15.08 3.47
C LEU A 492 -15.05 -13.85 2.61
N PRO A 493 -16.28 -13.30 2.60
CA PRO A 493 -16.48 -11.93 2.13
C PRO A 493 -15.57 -11.02 2.96
N PHE A 494 -14.39 -10.71 2.43
CA PHE A 494 -13.29 -10.02 3.12
C PHE A 494 -13.79 -8.75 3.81
N VAL A 495 -14.72 -8.07 3.15
CA VAL A 495 -15.43 -6.90 3.68
C VAL A 495 -16.10 -7.18 5.02
N ARG A 496 -16.80 -8.32 5.19
CA ARG A 496 -17.45 -8.67 6.46
C ARG A 496 -16.43 -9.02 7.55
N LEU A 497 -15.38 -9.76 7.21
CA LEU A 497 -14.31 -10.08 8.16
C LEU A 497 -13.55 -8.81 8.58
N ALA A 498 -13.20 -7.96 7.63
CA ALA A 498 -12.57 -6.66 7.88
C ALA A 498 -13.47 -5.75 8.72
N SER A 499 -14.79 -5.73 8.45
CA SER A 499 -15.75 -4.97 9.26
C SER A 499 -15.83 -5.49 10.69
N LEU A 500 -15.85 -6.81 10.88
CA LEU A 500 -15.83 -7.43 12.21
C LEU A 500 -14.53 -7.12 12.95
N VAL A 501 -13.37 -7.28 12.30
CA VAL A 501 -12.05 -6.97 12.87
C VAL A 501 -11.95 -5.49 13.21
N ALA A 502 -12.43 -4.60 12.35
CA ALA A 502 -12.49 -3.16 12.59
C ALA A 502 -13.34 -2.85 13.83
N LEU A 503 -14.53 -3.44 13.93
CA LEU A 503 -15.44 -3.23 15.07
C LEU A 503 -14.83 -3.73 16.38
N VAL A 504 -14.29 -4.95 16.40
CA VAL A 504 -13.65 -5.53 17.60
C VAL A 504 -12.45 -4.68 18.03
N ALA A 505 -11.58 -4.30 17.09
CA ALA A 505 -10.42 -3.47 17.38
C ALA A 505 -10.82 -2.05 17.84
N PHE A 506 -11.87 -1.47 17.25
CA PHE A 506 -12.45 -0.19 17.69
C PHE A 506 -12.87 -0.28 19.15
N VAL A 507 -13.69 -1.27 19.50
CA VAL A 507 -14.21 -1.46 20.86
C VAL A 507 -13.06 -1.69 21.83
N LEU A 508 -12.17 -2.66 21.56
CA LEU A 508 -11.05 -2.97 22.45
C LEU A 508 -10.15 -1.74 22.69
N THR A 509 -9.82 -1.00 21.65
CA THR A 509 -8.95 0.18 21.77
C THR A 509 -9.67 1.32 22.48
N ALA A 510 -10.93 1.61 22.12
CA ALA A 510 -11.72 2.65 22.77
C ALA A 510 -11.94 2.36 24.26
N THR A 511 -12.28 1.12 24.62
CA THR A 511 -12.45 0.70 26.02
C THR A 511 -11.13 0.74 26.78
N SER A 512 -10.01 0.35 26.17
CA SER A 512 -8.69 0.45 26.80
C SER A 512 -8.34 1.90 27.14
N PHE A 513 -8.52 2.84 26.21
CA PHE A 513 -8.28 4.26 26.47
C PHE A 513 -9.35 4.89 27.38
N ALA A 514 -10.56 4.35 27.44
CA ALA A 514 -11.57 4.78 28.41
C ALA A 514 -11.21 4.34 29.84
N THR A 515 -10.57 3.18 29.97
CA THR A 515 -10.25 2.55 31.27
C THR A 515 -8.90 3.03 31.81
N PHE A 516 -7.90 3.17 30.94
CA PHE A 516 -6.52 3.48 31.31
C PHE A 516 -6.06 4.86 30.85
N GLY A 517 -6.86 5.58 30.06
CA GLY A 517 -6.50 6.92 29.62
C GLY A 517 -6.68 7.94 30.74
N SER A 518 -5.69 8.83 30.91
CA SER A 518 -5.80 9.92 31.88
C SER A 518 -6.63 11.08 31.32
N THR A 519 -7.55 11.59 32.14
CA THR A 519 -8.19 12.89 31.91
C THR A 519 -7.17 13.97 32.23
N ARG A 520 -7.01 14.96 31.34
CA ARG A 520 -6.14 16.11 31.58
C ARG A 520 -6.98 17.34 31.85
N HIS A 521 -6.58 18.13 32.84
CA HIS A 521 -7.17 19.42 33.15
C HIS A 521 -6.18 20.50 32.75
N VAL A 522 -6.57 21.35 31.78
CA VAL A 522 -5.74 22.43 31.29
C VAL A 522 -6.26 23.73 31.86
N ALA A 523 -5.45 24.39 32.68
CA ALA A 523 -5.71 25.75 33.16
C ALA A 523 -5.00 26.75 32.26
N THR A 524 -5.69 27.78 31.79
CA THR A 524 -5.12 28.82 30.93
C THR A 524 -5.23 30.22 31.56
N ALA A 525 -4.22 31.06 31.35
CA ALA A 525 -4.23 32.47 31.67
C ALA A 525 -3.67 33.27 30.51
N GLU A 526 -4.09 34.52 30.35
CA GLU A 526 -3.69 35.36 29.21
C GLU A 526 -3.07 36.67 29.70
N VAL A 527 -2.00 37.10 29.02
CA VAL A 527 -1.35 38.40 29.23
C VAL A 527 -1.15 39.11 27.90
N PHE A 528 -1.33 40.42 27.88
CA PHE A 528 -1.11 41.25 26.71
C PHE A 528 0.28 41.89 26.79
N ALA A 529 1.22 41.42 25.97
CA ALA A 529 2.60 41.86 25.96
C ALA A 529 2.71 43.28 25.37
N VAL A 530 3.22 44.24 26.15
CA VAL A 530 3.27 45.67 25.79
C VAL A 530 4.61 46.28 26.20
N GLN A 531 5.11 47.21 25.39
CA GLN A 531 6.31 48.00 25.71
C GLN A 531 5.94 49.40 26.20
N PHE A 532 5.47 49.48 27.44
CA PHE A 532 5.08 50.73 28.10
C PHE A 532 6.25 51.71 28.23
N GLU A 533 7.48 51.20 28.30
CA GLU A 533 8.72 51.97 28.42
C GLU A 533 9.11 52.72 27.14
N LYS A 534 8.55 52.35 25.98
CA LYS A 534 8.87 52.98 24.68
C LYS A 534 7.76 53.89 24.14
N VAL A 535 6.72 54.15 24.95
CA VAL A 535 5.62 55.05 24.57
C VAL A 535 6.14 56.48 24.48
N THR A 536 6.01 57.12 23.32
CA THR A 536 6.37 58.53 23.10
C THR A 536 5.14 59.32 22.64
N THR A 537 5.15 60.65 22.79
CA THR A 537 4.01 61.49 22.39
C THR A 537 3.73 61.51 20.88
N SER A 538 4.67 61.05 20.04
CA SER A 538 4.57 61.08 18.58
C SER A 538 4.42 59.71 17.92
N LYS A 539 4.81 58.63 18.59
CA LYS A 539 4.64 57.24 18.14
C LYS A 539 3.89 56.51 19.24
N GLY A 540 2.66 56.08 18.96
CA GLY A 540 1.81 55.33 19.90
C GLY A 540 2.47 54.05 20.43
N MET A 541 1.73 53.29 21.22
CA MET A 541 2.25 52.10 21.93
C MET A 541 2.87 51.06 20.97
N PRO A 542 4.19 50.82 21.02
CA PRO A 542 4.82 49.84 20.13
C PRO A 542 4.53 48.41 20.61
N LEU A 543 4.13 47.57 19.65
CA LEU A 543 4.03 46.12 19.82
C LEU A 543 5.22 45.49 19.10
N ASP A 544 6.16 44.95 19.86
CA ASP A 544 7.40 44.37 19.33
C ASP A 544 7.62 42.96 19.88
N ASP A 545 8.13 42.08 19.02
CA ASP A 545 8.26 40.64 19.23
C ASP A 545 9.24 40.32 20.38
N SER A 546 10.20 41.21 20.67
CA SER A 546 11.16 41.05 21.78
C SER A 546 10.48 40.87 23.15
N ARG A 547 9.44 41.66 23.44
CA ARG A 547 8.66 41.59 24.70
C ARG A 547 7.89 40.27 24.79
N ILE A 548 7.31 39.83 23.68
CA ILE A 548 6.58 38.57 23.60
C ILE A 548 7.54 37.41 23.86
N GLN A 549 8.71 37.40 23.21
CA GLN A 549 9.72 36.35 23.40
C GLN A 549 10.28 36.32 24.82
N LEU A 550 10.46 37.48 25.46
CA LEU A 550 10.84 37.55 26.87
C LEU A 550 9.83 36.82 27.76
N ILE A 551 8.54 37.12 27.61
CA ILE A 551 7.48 36.49 28.41
C ILE A 551 7.44 34.98 28.14
N LEU A 552 7.52 34.56 26.87
CA LEU A 552 7.56 33.13 26.50
C LEU A 552 8.74 32.39 27.16
N ASN A 553 9.93 32.98 27.13
CA ASN A 553 11.13 32.40 27.72
C ASN A 553 11.05 32.32 29.25
N LEU A 554 10.52 33.36 29.90
CA LEU A 554 10.35 33.38 31.35
C LEU A 554 9.36 32.32 31.82
N VAL A 555 8.20 32.20 31.16
CA VAL A 555 7.19 31.18 31.51
C VAL A 555 7.73 29.76 31.32
N ARG A 556 8.67 29.56 30.38
CA ARG A 556 9.31 28.26 30.14
C ARG A 556 10.56 28.00 30.99
N SER A 557 10.91 28.93 31.88
CA SER A 557 12.09 28.80 32.74
C SER A 557 11.82 27.92 33.96
N ASP A 558 12.89 27.29 34.47
CA ASP A 558 12.84 26.56 35.75
C ASP A 558 12.47 27.49 36.91
N LEU A 559 12.81 28.79 36.83
CA LEU A 559 12.45 29.80 37.84
C LEU A 559 10.93 30.01 37.92
N TYR A 560 10.27 30.20 36.77
CA TYR A 560 8.82 30.32 36.73
C TYR A 560 8.13 29.03 37.16
N THR A 561 8.62 27.89 36.68
CA THR A 561 8.07 26.59 37.05
C THR A 561 8.15 26.35 38.56
N ALA A 562 9.28 26.68 39.19
CA ALA A 562 9.46 26.59 40.63
C ALA A 562 8.52 27.53 41.39
N GLU A 563 8.29 28.75 40.87
CA GLU A 563 7.37 29.71 41.47
C GLU A 563 5.91 29.22 41.39
N VAL A 564 5.49 28.69 40.25
CA VAL A 564 4.16 28.08 40.09
C VAL A 564 4.00 26.90 41.04
N ALA A 565 5.00 26.01 41.13
CA ALA A 565 4.97 24.89 42.06
C ALA A 565 4.82 25.35 43.52
N ALA A 566 5.57 26.38 43.92
CA ALA A 566 5.55 26.93 45.27
C ALA A 566 4.22 27.63 45.60
N GLN A 567 3.70 28.46 44.70
CA GLN A 567 2.46 29.21 44.94
C GLN A 567 1.21 28.31 44.85
N ALA A 568 1.22 27.30 43.98
CA ALA A 568 0.09 26.37 43.81
C ALA A 568 0.15 25.14 44.74
N ASP A 569 1.22 25.00 45.53
CA ASP A 569 1.48 23.83 46.40
C ASP A 569 1.38 22.52 45.60
N LEU A 570 2.22 22.39 44.58
CA LEU A 570 2.30 21.21 43.72
C LEU A 570 3.47 20.32 44.17
N SER A 571 3.17 19.05 44.48
CA SER A 571 4.16 18.06 44.94
C SER A 571 4.99 17.41 43.82
N MET A 572 4.87 17.90 42.59
CA MET A 572 5.48 17.34 41.38
C MET A 572 6.94 17.82 41.20
N PRO A 573 7.86 16.98 40.68
CA PRO A 573 9.19 17.43 40.29
C PRO A 573 9.15 18.60 39.31
N ILE A 574 10.00 19.62 39.52
CA ILE A 574 10.05 20.83 38.67
C ILE A 574 10.25 20.47 37.20
N SER A 575 11.09 19.47 36.89
CA SER A 575 11.30 19.03 35.51
C SER A 575 10.04 18.48 34.85
N GLU A 576 9.20 17.77 35.60
CA GLU A 576 7.93 17.23 35.11
C GLU A 576 6.87 18.33 34.98
N LEU A 577 6.80 19.25 35.94
CA LEU A 577 5.88 20.38 35.88
C LEU A 577 6.23 21.33 34.72
N ARG A 578 7.51 21.55 34.44
CA ARG A 578 7.97 22.37 33.32
C ARG A 578 7.43 21.84 31.99
N ASP A 579 7.46 20.53 31.80
CA ASP A 579 6.97 19.90 30.57
C ASP A 579 5.43 19.97 30.44
N ARG A 580 4.74 20.29 31.55
CA ARG A 580 3.29 20.49 31.63
C ARG A 580 2.87 21.95 31.57
N ILE A 581 3.80 22.90 31.72
CA ILE A 581 3.57 24.34 31.55
C ILE A 581 3.99 24.76 30.13
N ASP A 582 3.13 25.52 29.45
CA ASP A 582 3.42 26.06 28.13
C ASP A 582 2.95 27.51 28.01
N ALA A 583 3.56 28.25 27.08
CA ALA A 583 3.16 29.60 26.71
C ALA A 583 3.09 29.70 25.19
N THR A 584 1.97 30.17 24.66
CA THR A 584 1.78 30.28 23.20
C THR A 584 1.23 31.65 22.82
N ARG A 585 1.63 32.12 21.64
CA ARG A 585 1.12 33.37 21.07
C ARG A 585 -0.20 33.10 20.34
N LEU A 586 -1.29 33.72 20.78
CA LEU A 586 -2.61 33.53 20.19
C LEU A 586 -2.72 34.22 18.84
N LYS A 587 -2.91 33.46 17.75
CA LYS A 587 -3.18 33.95 16.37
C LYS A 587 -2.22 35.07 15.91
N PHE A 588 -0.94 35.01 16.32
CA PHE A 588 0.04 36.06 16.03
C PHE A 588 -0.28 37.46 16.61
N SER A 589 -1.16 37.54 17.60
CA SER A 589 -1.44 38.77 18.34
C SER A 589 -0.38 39.06 19.40
N ALA A 590 -0.45 40.20 20.09
CA ALA A 590 0.38 40.48 21.25
C ALA A 590 -0.11 39.78 22.54
N VAL A 591 -1.12 38.89 22.45
CA VAL A 591 -1.60 38.08 23.57
C VAL A 591 -0.77 36.81 23.68
N VAL A 592 -0.21 36.59 24.87
CA VAL A 592 0.45 35.34 25.28
C VAL A 592 -0.51 34.57 26.17
N GLN A 593 -0.84 33.36 25.78
CA GLN A 593 -1.61 32.41 26.57
C GLN A 593 -0.65 31.47 27.28
N ILE A 594 -0.69 31.51 28.62
CA ILE A 594 0.01 30.60 29.51
C ILE A 594 -0.94 29.45 29.83
N SER A 595 -0.46 28.22 29.82
CA SER A 595 -1.27 27.04 30.08
C SER A 595 -0.51 26.05 30.94
N VAL A 596 -1.21 25.33 31.81
CA VAL A 596 -0.67 24.21 32.59
C VAL A 596 -1.60 23.01 32.50
N SER A 597 -1.05 21.83 32.15
CA SER A 597 -1.81 20.59 31.98
C SER A 597 -1.53 19.59 33.09
N LEU A 598 -2.49 19.39 33.99
CA LEU A 598 -2.37 18.51 35.16
C LEU A 598 -3.38 17.37 35.12
N ASP A 599 -3.08 16.26 35.77
CA ASP A 599 -3.98 15.09 35.82
C ASP A 599 -5.09 15.25 36.87
N SER A 600 -4.89 16.15 37.85
CA SER A 600 -5.84 16.46 38.92
C SER A 600 -6.53 17.79 38.66
N GLU A 601 -7.87 17.80 38.70
CA GLU A 601 -8.65 19.03 38.58
C GLU A 601 -8.36 20.00 39.73
N ALA A 602 -8.15 19.48 40.95
CA ALA A 602 -7.84 20.30 42.12
C ALA A 602 -6.49 21.02 41.96
N ASP A 603 -5.51 20.33 41.40
CA ASP A 603 -4.18 20.90 41.16
C ASP A 603 -4.22 21.91 40.02
N ALA A 604 -4.98 21.62 38.95
CA ALA A 604 -5.22 22.58 37.86
C ALA A 604 -5.92 23.84 38.37
N ARG A 605 -6.89 23.72 39.29
CA ARG A 605 -7.56 24.85 39.95
C ARG A 605 -6.59 25.68 40.80
N ARG A 606 -5.69 25.04 41.57
CA ARG A 606 -4.68 25.78 42.34
C ARG A 606 -3.68 26.49 41.44
N ALA A 607 -3.19 25.79 40.41
CA ALA A 607 -2.26 26.35 39.45
C ALA A 607 -2.86 27.51 38.65
N SER A 608 -4.13 27.41 38.24
CA SER A 608 -4.82 28.44 37.47
C SER A 608 -4.77 29.80 38.17
N MET A 609 -5.03 29.83 39.48
CA MET A 609 -5.07 31.05 40.30
C MET A 609 -3.72 31.78 40.39
N VAL A 610 -2.60 31.09 40.12
CA VAL A 610 -1.26 31.62 40.36
C VAL A 610 -0.42 31.80 39.10
N LEU A 611 -0.92 31.45 37.91
CA LEU A 611 -0.14 31.54 36.66
C LEU A 611 0.41 32.95 36.40
N VAL A 612 -0.41 33.99 36.60
CA VAL A 612 0.00 35.38 36.37
C VAL A 612 0.78 35.94 37.57
N SER A 613 0.39 35.62 38.81
CA SER A 613 1.11 36.09 40.01
C SER A 613 2.51 35.48 40.14
N SER A 614 2.68 34.24 39.68
CA SER A 614 4.00 33.60 39.59
C SER A 614 4.88 34.31 38.57
N LEU A 615 4.27 34.77 37.46
CA LEU A 615 4.99 35.55 36.45
C LEU A 615 5.45 36.88 37.05
N ASP A 616 4.55 37.59 37.74
CA ASP A 616 4.87 38.83 38.45
C ASP A 616 6.02 38.63 39.45
N SER A 617 5.98 37.55 40.25
CA SER A 617 7.01 37.24 41.24
C SER A 617 8.38 37.01 40.61
N VAL A 618 8.46 36.26 39.51
CA VAL A 618 9.71 36.06 38.76
C VAL A 618 10.22 37.39 38.20
N PHE A 619 9.33 38.24 37.67
CA PHE A 619 9.68 39.56 37.17
C PHE A 619 10.27 40.47 38.27
N GLU A 620 9.65 40.53 39.44
CA GLU A 620 10.15 41.33 40.56
C GLU A 620 11.48 40.80 41.10
N LYS A 621 11.65 39.46 41.20
CA LYS A 621 12.93 38.84 41.58
C LYS A 621 14.03 39.17 40.59
N ALA A 622 13.74 39.12 39.29
CA ALA A 622 14.69 39.49 38.26
C ALA A 622 15.05 40.98 38.32
N ARG A 623 14.07 41.87 38.58
CA ARG A 623 14.31 43.31 38.78
C ARG A 623 15.18 43.58 40.01
N ALA A 624 14.90 42.92 41.14
CA ALA A 624 15.69 43.05 42.36
C ALA A 624 17.15 42.61 42.14
N ASN A 625 17.36 41.52 41.39
CA ASN A 625 18.70 41.05 41.03
C ASN A 625 19.44 42.02 40.09
N MET A 626 18.75 42.64 39.12
CA MET A 626 19.33 43.68 38.26
C MET A 626 19.69 44.95 39.04
N ALA A 627 18.89 45.33 40.03
CA ALA A 627 19.15 46.49 40.89
C ALA A 627 20.31 46.25 41.88
N ALA A 628 20.57 45.00 42.26
CA ALA A 628 21.65 44.61 43.17
C ALA A 628 23.01 44.40 42.47
N ALA A 629 23.03 44.27 41.14
CA ALA A 629 24.23 44.02 40.36
C ALA A 629 24.98 45.32 40.03
N ASP A 630 25.90 45.72 40.91
CA ASP A 630 26.81 46.84 40.69
C ASP A 630 28.04 46.38 39.87
N GLY A 631 28.00 46.55 38.55
CA GLY A 631 29.21 46.60 37.72
C GLY A 631 29.86 45.30 37.22
N THR A 632 29.34 44.10 37.49
CA THR A 632 29.87 42.84 36.89
C THR A 632 28.80 42.04 36.15
N ASP A 633 28.95 42.00 34.81
CA ASP A 633 28.35 41.11 33.79
C ASP A 633 27.03 40.39 34.12
N THR A 634 25.92 41.14 34.24
CA THR A 634 24.56 40.58 34.22
C THR A 634 23.88 40.83 32.88
N ARG A 635 24.50 40.38 31.79
CA ARG A 635 23.79 40.24 30.51
C ARG A 635 22.74 39.12 30.66
N ASP A 636 21.54 39.34 30.13
CA ASP A 636 20.52 38.30 29.81
C ASP A 636 19.49 37.81 30.85
N LEU A 637 18.70 38.69 31.47
CA LEU A 637 17.35 38.27 31.94
C LEU A 637 16.20 39.04 31.30
N MET A 638 16.38 40.34 31.02
CA MET A 638 15.38 41.16 30.32
C MET A 638 16.05 42.08 29.29
N PRO A 639 16.43 41.55 28.11
CA PRO A 639 16.91 42.38 27.02
C PRO A 639 15.90 43.48 26.68
N ASP A 640 16.40 44.66 26.34
CA ASP A 640 15.63 45.84 25.91
C ASP A 640 14.72 46.50 26.97
N VAL A 641 14.84 46.12 28.26
CA VAL A 641 14.23 46.85 29.39
C VAL A 641 15.26 47.81 30.00
N PRO A 642 14.98 49.13 30.09
CA PRO A 642 15.86 50.07 30.78
C PRO A 642 16.08 49.68 32.24
N SER A 643 17.32 49.75 32.74
CA SER A 643 17.71 49.31 34.10
C SER A 643 16.98 50.01 35.26
N GLY A 644 16.28 51.12 34.99
CA GLY A 644 15.46 51.84 35.98
C GLY A 644 13.95 51.77 35.74
N TYR A 645 13.46 50.93 34.81
CA TYR A 645 12.04 50.86 34.51
C TYR A 645 11.26 50.03 35.56
N VAL A 646 10.31 50.68 36.25
CA VAL A 646 9.51 50.09 37.35
C VAL A 646 8.06 49.80 36.94
N GLY A 647 7.67 50.10 35.69
CA GLY A 647 6.30 49.89 35.23
C GLY A 647 5.99 48.44 34.84
N PRO A 648 4.73 48.14 34.49
CA PRO A 648 4.30 46.82 34.07
C PRO A 648 4.89 46.46 32.70
N LEU A 649 5.18 45.18 32.47
CA LEU A 649 5.71 44.66 31.19
C LEU A 649 4.63 44.00 30.32
N TYR A 650 3.42 43.84 30.87
CA TYR A 650 2.24 43.33 30.20
C TYR A 650 0.98 43.85 30.89
N MET A 651 -0.14 43.87 30.17
CA MET A 651 -1.46 44.05 30.78
C MET A 651 -2.03 42.68 31.16
N ARG A 652 -2.69 42.63 32.31
CA ARG A 652 -3.46 41.46 32.74
C ARG A 652 -4.83 41.49 32.07
N PHE A 653 -5.29 40.35 31.60
CA PHE A 653 -6.71 40.18 31.35
C PHE A 653 -7.39 39.89 32.68
N GLU A 654 -8.48 40.58 32.98
CA GLU A 654 -9.28 40.39 34.22
C GLU A 654 -10.16 39.13 34.16
N ASN A 655 -9.77 38.17 33.31
CA ASN A 655 -10.49 36.92 33.13
C ASN A 655 -10.02 35.90 34.17
N HIS A 656 -10.96 35.22 34.80
CA HIS A 656 -10.62 34.04 35.58
C HIS A 656 -10.00 32.99 34.66
N PRO A 657 -8.90 32.36 35.08
CA PRO A 657 -8.20 31.38 34.26
C PRO A 657 -9.15 30.22 33.93
N GLU A 658 -9.30 29.94 32.64
CA GLU A 658 -10.26 28.95 32.14
C GLU A 658 -9.70 27.54 32.38
N ILE A 659 -10.50 26.67 32.98
CA ILE A 659 -10.13 25.27 33.17
C ILE A 659 -10.91 24.43 32.17
N THR A 660 -10.17 23.87 31.22
CA THR A 660 -10.71 22.96 30.21
C THR A 660 -10.37 21.53 30.59
N THR A 661 -11.40 20.72 30.83
CA THR A 661 -11.24 19.27 31.05
C THR A 661 -11.20 18.56 29.70
N ILE A 662 -10.08 17.89 29.41
CA ILE A 662 -9.85 17.14 28.18
C ILE A 662 -9.95 15.65 28.52
N PRO A 663 -11.06 14.97 28.15
CA PRO A 663 -11.18 13.53 28.37
C PRO A 663 -10.23 12.75 27.46
N PRO A 664 -9.88 11.50 27.82
CA PRO A 664 -9.09 10.63 26.95
C PRO A 664 -9.77 10.45 25.59
N ARG A 665 -8.94 10.36 24.54
CA ARG A 665 -9.37 10.36 23.13
C ARG A 665 -9.94 9.01 22.68
N THR A 666 -10.96 8.50 23.37
CA THR A 666 -11.48 7.13 23.22
C THR A 666 -11.96 6.83 21.80
N ILE A 667 -12.80 7.69 21.21
CA ILE A 667 -13.37 7.50 19.87
C ILE A 667 -12.26 7.53 18.81
N VAL A 668 -11.39 8.54 18.88
CA VAL A 668 -10.28 8.72 17.93
C VAL A 668 -9.32 7.54 17.98
N ASN A 669 -8.89 7.13 19.17
CA ASN A 669 -7.97 6.00 19.33
C ASN A 669 -8.65 4.69 18.92
N GLY A 670 -9.96 4.55 19.16
CA GLY A 670 -10.78 3.48 18.59
C GLY A 670 -10.69 3.41 17.06
N LEU A 671 -10.85 4.54 16.37
CA LEU A 671 -10.74 4.61 14.91
C LEU A 671 -9.32 4.26 14.41
N VAL A 672 -8.28 4.75 15.09
CA VAL A 672 -6.88 4.41 14.78
C VAL A 672 -6.65 2.90 14.96
N GLY A 673 -7.11 2.33 16.08
CA GLY A 673 -7.03 0.89 16.34
C GLY A 673 -7.73 0.04 15.28
N ALA A 674 -8.93 0.46 14.85
CA ALA A 674 -9.64 -0.19 13.75
C ALA A 674 -8.85 -0.14 12.43
N LEU A 675 -8.27 1.01 12.10
CA LEU A 675 -7.47 1.19 10.88
C LEU A 675 -6.23 0.30 10.88
N VAL A 676 -5.49 0.26 12.00
CA VAL A 676 -4.31 -0.61 12.17
C VAL A 676 -4.69 -2.08 12.09
N ALA A 677 -5.81 -2.48 12.70
CA ALA A 677 -6.27 -3.87 12.66
C ALA A 677 -6.70 -4.32 11.26
N VAL A 678 -7.42 -3.48 10.52
CA VAL A 678 -7.78 -3.77 9.12
C VAL A 678 -6.53 -3.86 8.25
N PHE A 679 -5.59 -2.93 8.43
CA PHE A 679 -4.30 -2.97 7.73
C PHE A 679 -3.52 -4.26 8.04
N GLY A 680 -3.46 -4.66 9.31
CA GLY A 680 -2.86 -5.90 9.77
C GLY A 680 -3.55 -7.14 9.16
N LEU A 681 -4.88 -7.13 9.05
CA LEU A 681 -5.64 -8.18 8.38
C LEU A 681 -5.27 -8.28 6.90
N VAL A 682 -5.19 -7.15 6.18
CA VAL A 682 -4.73 -7.12 4.77
C VAL A 682 -3.34 -7.76 4.66
N CYS A 683 -2.39 -7.34 5.49
CA CYS A 683 -1.02 -7.87 5.49
C CYS A 683 -0.97 -9.37 5.82
N TRP A 684 -1.74 -9.82 6.80
CA TRP A 684 -1.85 -11.23 7.18
C TRP A 684 -2.43 -12.08 6.04
N THR A 685 -3.47 -11.59 5.36
CA THR A 685 -4.04 -12.28 4.20
C THR A 685 -3.05 -12.37 3.04
N ALA A 686 -2.30 -11.30 2.77
CA ALA A 686 -1.27 -11.30 1.73
C ALA A 686 -0.13 -12.28 2.05
N ALA A 687 0.36 -12.29 3.30
CA ALA A 687 1.45 -13.18 3.73
C ALA A 687 1.07 -14.68 3.67
N ARG A 688 -0.20 -15.01 3.86
CA ARG A 688 -0.74 -16.39 3.78
C ARG A 688 -0.83 -16.93 2.34
N GLN A 689 -0.65 -16.08 1.33
CA GLN A 689 -0.89 -16.42 -0.08
C GLN A 689 0.40 -16.48 -0.92
N ASP A 690 1.55 -16.58 -0.27
CA ASP A 690 2.87 -16.71 -0.89
C ASP A 690 2.99 -17.96 -1.75
N GLY A 691 2.51 -17.91 -2.99
CA GLY A 691 2.98 -18.66 -4.14
C GLY A 691 3.07 -20.19 -4.07
N ARG A 692 2.76 -20.84 -2.95
CA ARG A 692 2.77 -22.29 -2.73
C ARG A 692 1.43 -22.93 -3.06
N ALA A 693 0.39 -22.10 -3.17
CA ALA A 693 -0.93 -22.57 -3.54
C ALA A 693 -1.07 -22.70 -5.06
N LEU A 694 -1.76 -23.75 -5.49
CA LEU A 694 -2.15 -24.00 -6.87
C LEU A 694 -3.21 -22.98 -7.30
N SER A 695 -2.90 -22.09 -8.25
CA SER A 695 -3.84 -21.08 -8.73
C SER A 695 -3.65 -20.82 -10.22
N THR A 696 -4.76 -20.85 -10.97
CA THR A 696 -4.88 -20.84 -12.45
C THR A 696 -4.61 -22.18 -13.14
N ALA A 697 -5.34 -22.47 -14.22
CA ALA A 697 -5.25 -23.76 -14.91
C ALA A 697 -3.84 -24.07 -15.41
N GLU A 698 -3.28 -23.14 -16.21
CA GLU A 698 -1.92 -23.22 -16.71
C GLU A 698 -0.88 -23.30 -15.57
N GLY A 699 -1.12 -22.59 -14.46
CA GLY A 699 -0.23 -22.61 -13.29
C GLY A 699 -0.25 -23.95 -12.56
N MET A 700 -1.41 -24.63 -12.50
CA MET A 700 -1.55 -25.94 -11.88
C MET A 700 -0.89 -27.04 -12.71
N GLU A 701 -1.16 -27.06 -14.02
CA GLU A 701 -0.59 -28.05 -14.93
C GLU A 701 0.93 -27.95 -14.95
N VAL A 702 1.50 -26.75 -15.04
CA VAL A 702 2.96 -26.55 -15.02
C VAL A 702 3.57 -26.95 -13.67
N ARG A 703 2.96 -26.58 -12.54
CA ARG A 703 3.53 -26.85 -11.21
C ARG A 703 3.42 -28.29 -10.74
N LEU A 704 2.45 -29.04 -11.25
CA LEU A 704 2.26 -30.45 -10.94
C LEU A 704 2.96 -31.38 -11.93
N GLY A 705 3.75 -30.84 -12.87
CA GLY A 705 4.44 -31.62 -13.91
C GLY A 705 3.45 -32.16 -14.92
N SER A 706 2.77 -31.26 -15.63
CA SER A 706 1.80 -31.51 -16.70
C SER A 706 0.64 -32.45 -16.34
N VAL A 707 0.16 -32.43 -15.09
CA VAL A 707 -1.10 -33.11 -14.72
C VAL A 707 -2.27 -32.29 -15.27
N PRO A 708 -3.09 -32.79 -16.20
CA PRO A 708 -4.18 -32.02 -16.81
C PRO A 708 -5.30 -31.73 -15.80
N ILE A 709 -5.98 -30.59 -15.96
CA ILE A 709 -7.23 -30.36 -15.23
C ILE A 709 -8.34 -31.19 -15.86
N ILE A 710 -8.87 -32.15 -15.10
CA ILE A 710 -9.88 -33.10 -15.57
C ILE A 710 -11.31 -32.67 -15.31
N GLY A 711 -11.54 -31.79 -14.33
CA GLY A 711 -12.89 -31.34 -13.98
C GLY A 711 -12.87 -30.08 -13.13
N ARG A 712 -13.95 -29.28 -13.23
CA ARG A 712 -14.18 -28.12 -12.36
C ARG A 712 -15.54 -28.20 -11.71
N LEU A 713 -15.57 -28.05 -10.39
CA LEU A 713 -16.80 -28.00 -9.61
C LEU A 713 -17.03 -26.57 -9.12
N GLY A 714 -18.01 -25.89 -9.72
CA GLY A 714 -18.45 -24.55 -9.32
C GLY A 714 -19.37 -24.56 -8.09
N ARG A 715 -19.38 -23.47 -7.31
CA ARG A 715 -20.44 -23.26 -6.30
C ARG A 715 -21.79 -23.07 -6.99
N LEU A 716 -22.83 -23.65 -6.40
CA LEU A 716 -24.19 -23.56 -6.90
C LEU A 716 -24.75 -22.14 -6.77
N PRO A 717 -25.47 -21.62 -7.78
CA PRO A 717 -26.04 -20.29 -7.73
C PRO A 717 -26.99 -20.15 -6.53
N LEU A 718 -26.87 -19.03 -5.81
CA LEU A 718 -27.76 -18.62 -4.73
C LEU A 718 -29.11 -18.17 -5.30
N SER A 719 -29.95 -19.11 -5.73
CA SER A 719 -31.35 -18.83 -6.03
C SER A 719 -32.18 -18.94 -4.74
N PRO A 720 -33.06 -17.96 -4.44
CA PRO A 720 -34.00 -18.05 -3.31
C PRO A 720 -35.04 -19.16 -3.52
N LEU A 721 -35.22 -19.65 -4.76
CA LEU A 721 -36.15 -20.73 -5.07
C LEU A 721 -35.45 -22.09 -4.99
N ALA A 722 -35.84 -22.89 -4.01
CA ALA A 722 -35.29 -24.22 -3.76
C ALA A 722 -35.33 -25.15 -5.00
N ARG A 723 -36.32 -25.02 -5.89
CA ARG A 723 -36.45 -25.82 -7.12
C ARG A 723 -35.40 -25.46 -8.18
N GLN A 724 -35.09 -24.17 -8.35
CA GLN A 724 -34.12 -23.68 -9.33
C GLN A 724 -32.69 -24.02 -8.90
N ARG A 725 -32.41 -23.87 -7.59
CA ARG A 725 -31.13 -24.29 -7.00
C ARG A 725 -30.87 -25.79 -7.18
N ARG A 726 -31.90 -26.64 -7.09
CA ARG A 726 -31.79 -28.10 -7.36
C ARG A 726 -31.47 -28.41 -8.82
N ARG A 727 -32.17 -27.78 -9.77
CA ARG A 727 -31.90 -27.98 -11.21
C ARG A 727 -30.46 -27.59 -11.58
N ALA A 728 -29.99 -26.45 -11.05
CA ALA A 728 -28.61 -26.03 -11.25
C ALA A 728 -27.59 -27.02 -10.65
N ALA A 729 -27.93 -27.64 -9.50
CA ALA A 729 -27.09 -28.63 -8.84
C ALA A 729 -26.93 -29.93 -9.56
N ARG A 730 -28.04 -30.44 -10.09
CA ARG A 730 -28.04 -31.60 -10.97
C ARG A 730 -27.22 -31.33 -12.23
N ALA A 731 -27.54 -30.26 -12.96
CA ALA A 731 -26.83 -29.90 -14.19
C ALA A 731 -25.31 -29.73 -13.98
N ALA A 732 -24.90 -29.13 -12.85
CA ALA A 732 -23.49 -29.00 -12.51
C ALA A 732 -22.84 -30.37 -12.21
N SER A 733 -23.54 -31.28 -11.52
CA SER A 733 -23.03 -32.62 -11.19
C SER A 733 -22.94 -33.52 -12.44
N THR A 734 -23.95 -33.48 -13.32
CA THR A 734 -23.95 -34.15 -14.63
C THR A 734 -22.78 -33.65 -15.50
N ALA A 735 -22.67 -32.34 -15.70
CA ALA A 735 -21.59 -31.75 -16.50
C ALA A 735 -20.20 -32.07 -15.92
N PHE A 736 -20.10 -32.08 -14.59
CA PHE A 736 -18.87 -32.45 -13.90
C PHE A 736 -18.49 -33.92 -14.13
N ALA A 737 -19.44 -34.85 -14.01
CA ALA A 737 -19.22 -36.26 -14.30
C ALA A 737 -18.82 -36.49 -15.77
N ASP A 738 -19.53 -35.87 -16.72
CA ASP A 738 -19.21 -35.97 -18.15
C ASP A 738 -17.79 -35.49 -18.45
N THR A 739 -17.35 -34.40 -17.79
CA THR A 739 -16.00 -33.86 -17.99
C THR A 739 -14.91 -34.79 -17.44
N VAL A 740 -15.16 -35.42 -16.29
CA VAL A 740 -14.24 -36.40 -15.68
C VAL A 740 -14.18 -37.67 -16.53
N MET A 741 -15.33 -38.21 -16.94
CA MET A 741 -15.40 -39.44 -17.73
C MET A 741 -14.82 -39.26 -19.14
N ALA A 742 -15.00 -38.10 -19.78
CA ALA A 742 -14.40 -37.80 -21.08
C ALA A 742 -12.86 -37.81 -21.07
N ARG A 743 -12.24 -37.71 -19.89
CA ARG A 743 -10.79 -37.76 -19.67
C ARG A 743 -10.33 -39.01 -18.92
N THR A 744 -11.25 -39.92 -18.62
CA THR A 744 -10.90 -41.23 -18.06
C THR A 744 -10.55 -42.14 -19.22
N PRO A 745 -9.37 -42.80 -19.23
CA PRO A 745 -9.03 -43.80 -20.21
C PRO A 745 -10.10 -44.88 -20.30
N VAL A 746 -10.42 -45.30 -21.53
CA VAL A 746 -11.28 -46.46 -21.74
C VAL A 746 -10.38 -47.70 -21.72
N PRO A 747 -10.64 -48.67 -20.83
CA PRO A 747 -9.88 -49.92 -20.80
C PRO A 747 -9.94 -50.65 -22.15
N ALA A 748 -8.77 -51.12 -22.62
CA ALA A 748 -8.66 -51.79 -23.93
C ALA A 748 -9.41 -53.14 -23.99
N ASP A 749 -9.67 -53.75 -22.83
CA ASP A 749 -10.39 -55.00 -22.66
C ASP A 749 -11.93 -54.82 -22.59
N GLY A 750 -12.43 -53.59 -22.67
CA GLY A 750 -13.86 -53.28 -22.57
C GLY A 750 -14.44 -53.34 -21.15
N SER A 751 -13.58 -53.51 -20.14
CA SER A 751 -13.97 -53.43 -18.72
C SER A 751 -14.47 -52.03 -18.33
N ALA A 752 -15.14 -51.91 -17.19
CA ALA A 752 -15.71 -50.63 -16.78
C ALA A 752 -14.63 -49.68 -16.25
N PRO A 753 -14.80 -48.36 -16.38
CA PRO A 753 -13.83 -47.42 -15.86
C PRO A 753 -13.83 -47.37 -14.33
N VAL A 754 -12.63 -47.22 -13.74
CA VAL A 754 -12.40 -47.05 -12.31
C VAL A 754 -11.80 -45.67 -12.05
N VAL A 755 -12.52 -44.83 -11.30
CA VAL A 755 -12.10 -43.47 -10.97
C VAL A 755 -11.81 -43.34 -9.48
N GLY A 756 -10.55 -43.07 -9.14
CA GLY A 756 -10.09 -42.76 -7.79
C GLY A 756 -10.21 -41.27 -7.47
N MET A 757 -10.55 -40.92 -6.23
CA MET A 757 -10.54 -39.55 -5.71
C MET A 757 -9.64 -39.44 -4.48
N SER A 758 -8.75 -38.45 -4.47
CA SER A 758 -7.86 -38.17 -3.34
C SER A 758 -7.65 -36.67 -3.12
N ALA A 759 -7.33 -36.26 -1.90
CA ALA A 759 -7.02 -34.88 -1.57
C ALA A 759 -6.20 -34.78 -0.28
N ASP A 760 -5.38 -33.73 -0.15
CA ASP A 760 -4.67 -33.38 1.08
C ASP A 760 -5.42 -32.30 1.86
N GLY A 761 -5.71 -32.55 3.15
CA GLY A 761 -6.21 -31.56 4.11
C GLY A 761 -7.58 -30.93 3.81
N ILE A 762 -8.30 -31.41 2.77
CA ILE A 762 -9.60 -30.88 2.34
C ILE A 762 -10.69 -31.95 2.22
N ASP A 763 -10.72 -32.91 3.16
CA ASP A 763 -11.62 -34.08 3.17
C ASP A 763 -13.10 -33.73 2.88
N ARG A 764 -13.62 -32.68 3.53
CA ARG A 764 -15.01 -32.25 3.30
C ARG A 764 -15.30 -31.91 1.83
N LEU A 765 -14.36 -31.23 1.17
CA LEU A 765 -14.48 -30.79 -0.21
C LEU A 765 -14.25 -31.95 -1.19
N ARG A 766 -13.32 -32.87 -0.86
CA ARG A 766 -13.18 -34.14 -1.59
C ARG A 766 -14.49 -34.94 -1.55
N ALA A 767 -15.06 -35.14 -0.36
CA ALA A 767 -16.33 -35.83 -0.19
C ALA A 767 -17.47 -35.18 -0.99
N ASP A 768 -17.51 -33.84 -1.06
CA ASP A 768 -18.50 -33.12 -1.88
C ASP A 768 -18.25 -33.37 -3.38
N ALA A 769 -17.00 -33.40 -3.84
CA ALA A 769 -16.66 -33.74 -5.22
C ALA A 769 -17.01 -35.20 -5.58
N VAL A 770 -16.73 -36.16 -4.68
CA VAL A 770 -17.12 -37.57 -4.82
C VAL A 770 -18.64 -37.67 -4.97
N LEU A 771 -19.40 -37.03 -4.09
CA LEU A 771 -20.87 -37.04 -4.14
C LEU A 771 -21.42 -36.39 -5.41
N SER A 772 -20.78 -35.32 -5.91
CA SER A 772 -21.14 -34.70 -7.18
C SER A 772 -20.82 -35.60 -8.38
N LEU A 773 -19.69 -36.30 -8.38
CA LEU A 773 -19.36 -37.27 -9.42
C LEU A 773 -20.38 -38.41 -9.44
N LEU A 774 -20.63 -39.03 -8.29
CA LEU A 774 -21.62 -40.11 -8.15
C LEU A 774 -23.00 -39.65 -8.64
N GLY A 775 -23.42 -38.45 -8.24
CA GLY A 775 -24.70 -37.90 -8.66
C GLY A 775 -24.84 -37.66 -10.17
N GLY A 776 -23.75 -37.28 -10.84
CA GLY A 776 -23.73 -37.17 -12.30
C GLY A 776 -23.72 -38.54 -12.98
N LEU A 777 -22.91 -39.49 -12.50
CA LEU A 777 -22.78 -40.83 -13.09
C LEU A 777 -24.07 -41.65 -13.00
N ILE A 778 -24.86 -41.49 -11.94
CA ILE A 778 -26.17 -42.14 -11.83
C ILE A 778 -27.11 -41.68 -12.96
N ASP A 779 -26.94 -40.46 -13.44
CA ASP A 779 -27.75 -39.90 -14.54
C ASP A 779 -27.17 -40.20 -15.93
N THR A 780 -25.85 -40.43 -16.06
CA THR A 780 -25.17 -40.49 -17.38
C THR A 780 -24.47 -41.81 -17.69
N SER A 781 -24.27 -42.71 -16.73
CA SER A 781 -23.60 -43.98 -16.97
C SER A 781 -24.55 -45.03 -17.53
N ASP A 782 -24.12 -45.68 -18.62
CA ASP A 782 -24.82 -46.82 -19.22
C ASP A 782 -24.63 -48.13 -18.44
N ARG A 783 -23.77 -48.13 -17.42
CA ARG A 783 -23.48 -49.28 -16.54
C ARG A 783 -23.91 -48.97 -15.10
N PRO A 784 -24.17 -49.99 -14.28
CA PRO A 784 -24.30 -49.80 -12.84
C PRO A 784 -23.08 -49.07 -12.28
N VAL A 785 -23.28 -48.19 -11.30
CA VAL A 785 -22.26 -47.43 -10.60
C VAL A 785 -22.04 -48.03 -9.22
N VAL A 786 -20.79 -48.33 -8.86
CA VAL A 786 -20.41 -48.80 -7.53
C VAL A 786 -19.49 -47.78 -6.86
N PHE A 787 -19.88 -47.30 -5.68
CA PHE A 787 -19.04 -46.46 -4.83
C PHE A 787 -18.26 -47.31 -3.83
N VAL A 788 -16.94 -47.15 -3.73
CA VAL A 788 -16.08 -47.81 -2.75
C VAL A 788 -15.54 -46.76 -1.78
N ASP A 789 -15.95 -46.86 -0.51
CA ASP A 789 -15.54 -45.94 0.55
C ASP A 789 -14.29 -46.44 1.26
N LEU A 790 -13.09 -46.03 0.84
CA LEU A 790 -11.88 -46.33 1.62
C LEU A 790 -11.63 -45.27 2.68
N ALA A 791 -11.95 -44.00 2.42
CA ALA A 791 -11.72 -42.89 3.35
C ALA A 791 -12.59 -42.95 4.62
N GLY A 792 -13.80 -43.50 4.52
CA GLY A 792 -14.74 -43.67 5.63
C GLY A 792 -15.54 -42.41 5.99
N ASP A 793 -15.40 -41.32 5.25
CA ASP A 793 -16.06 -40.03 5.53
C ASP A 793 -17.27 -39.74 4.62
N VAL A 794 -17.38 -40.41 3.48
CA VAL A 794 -18.55 -40.34 2.59
C VAL A 794 -19.64 -41.33 3.02
N GLY A 795 -19.30 -42.55 3.43
CA GLY A 795 -20.24 -43.60 3.85
C GLY A 795 -21.24 -43.16 4.92
N PRO A 796 -20.85 -42.44 5.99
CA PRO A 796 -21.79 -41.88 6.96
C PRO A 796 -22.83 -40.93 6.35
N ARG A 797 -22.49 -40.18 5.29
CA ARG A 797 -23.42 -39.28 4.58
C ARG A 797 -24.44 -40.06 3.75
N LEU A 798 -24.11 -41.29 3.36
CA LEU A 798 -25.01 -42.24 2.67
C LEU A 798 -25.75 -43.17 3.65
N GLY A 799 -25.57 -42.99 4.97
CA GLY A 799 -26.19 -43.81 6.00
C GLY A 799 -25.62 -45.23 6.10
N LEU A 800 -24.34 -45.42 5.76
CA LEU A 800 -23.62 -46.70 5.77
C LEU A 800 -22.78 -46.92 7.04
N ARG A 801 -22.91 -46.04 8.04
CA ARG A 801 -22.07 -46.05 9.24
C ARG A 801 -22.21 -47.38 10.01
N GLY A 802 -21.07 -47.99 10.32
CA GLY A 802 -20.99 -49.20 11.16
C GLY A 802 -21.33 -50.51 10.44
N ARG A 803 -21.62 -50.47 9.13
CA ARG A 803 -21.83 -51.68 8.32
C ARG A 803 -20.51 -52.37 7.99
N PRO A 804 -20.50 -53.71 7.85
CA PRO A 804 -19.37 -54.41 7.24
C PRO A 804 -19.18 -53.95 5.80
N GLY A 805 -17.95 -53.99 5.31
CA GLY A 805 -17.53 -53.37 4.06
C GLY A 805 -16.21 -53.93 3.52
N VAL A 806 -15.44 -53.10 2.81
CA VAL A 806 -14.13 -53.45 2.24
C VAL A 806 -13.25 -54.17 3.26
N GLY A 807 -13.15 -53.62 4.48
CA GLY A 807 -12.32 -54.18 5.55
C GLY A 807 -12.61 -55.65 5.84
N GLU A 808 -13.89 -56.01 5.97
CA GLU A 808 -14.30 -57.38 6.24
C GLU A 808 -14.07 -58.33 5.05
N VAL A 809 -14.25 -57.85 3.82
CA VAL A 809 -14.02 -58.64 2.60
C VAL A 809 -12.56 -58.99 2.43
N VAL A 810 -11.66 -58.02 2.56
CA VAL A 810 -10.22 -58.26 2.33
C VAL A 810 -9.58 -59.13 3.44
N HIS A 811 -10.19 -59.18 4.63
CA HIS A 811 -9.80 -60.09 5.71
C HIS A 811 -10.49 -61.48 5.60
N GLY A 812 -11.28 -61.73 4.57
CA GLY A 812 -12.01 -62.98 4.37
C GLY A 812 -13.11 -63.25 5.41
N ARG A 813 -13.62 -62.21 6.09
CA ARG A 813 -14.68 -62.31 7.10
C ARG A 813 -16.07 -62.32 6.49
N GLU A 814 -16.23 -61.66 5.35
CA GLU A 814 -17.48 -61.52 4.61
C GLU A 814 -17.22 -61.69 3.11
N THR A 815 -18.25 -62.00 2.32
CA THR A 815 -18.16 -62.02 0.85
C THR A 815 -18.52 -60.67 0.26
N LEU A 816 -18.00 -60.35 -0.94
CA LEU A 816 -18.26 -59.07 -1.62
C LEU A 816 -19.76 -58.80 -1.79
N ASP A 817 -20.53 -59.80 -2.21
CA ASP A 817 -21.98 -59.68 -2.41
C ASP A 817 -22.75 -59.44 -1.10
N ALA A 818 -22.24 -59.95 0.04
CA ALA A 818 -22.89 -59.78 1.34
C ALA A 818 -22.77 -58.36 1.89
N VAL A 819 -21.69 -57.64 1.53
CA VAL A 819 -21.43 -56.28 2.02
C VAL A 819 -21.78 -55.19 1.02
N LEU A 820 -22.11 -55.55 -0.22
CA LEU A 820 -22.52 -54.61 -1.25
C LEU A 820 -23.95 -54.10 -0.96
N VAL A 821 -24.09 -52.80 -0.74
CA VAL A 821 -25.36 -52.21 -0.31
C VAL A 821 -25.98 -51.40 -1.45
N SER A 822 -27.24 -51.69 -1.80
CA SER A 822 -28.05 -50.77 -2.59
C SER A 822 -28.37 -49.52 -1.79
N VAL A 823 -27.97 -48.35 -2.29
CA VAL A 823 -28.19 -47.08 -1.61
C VAL A 823 -29.42 -46.41 -2.22
N PRO A 824 -30.51 -46.24 -1.46
CA PRO A 824 -31.71 -45.60 -2.00
C PRO A 824 -31.45 -44.12 -2.32
N CYS A 825 -32.06 -43.62 -3.40
CA CYS A 825 -31.86 -42.26 -3.91
C CYS A 825 -32.19 -41.16 -2.88
N ASP A 826 -33.00 -41.48 -1.86
CA ASP A 826 -33.33 -40.58 -0.76
C ASP A 826 -32.19 -40.40 0.27
N ARG A 827 -31.09 -41.13 0.15
CA ARG A 827 -29.86 -40.91 0.93
C ARG A 827 -28.78 -40.12 0.18
N LEU A 828 -28.93 -39.95 -1.13
CA LEU A 828 -28.12 -39.01 -1.88
C LEU A 828 -28.45 -37.55 -1.48
N PRO A 829 -27.47 -36.63 -1.59
CA PRO A 829 -27.70 -35.21 -1.37
C PRO A 829 -28.95 -34.70 -2.10
N ARG A 830 -29.76 -33.86 -1.44
CA ARG A 830 -31.02 -33.34 -2.01
C ARG A 830 -30.86 -32.56 -3.33
N SER A 831 -29.62 -32.19 -3.67
CA SER A 831 -29.18 -31.61 -4.94
C SER A 831 -29.22 -32.57 -6.13
N VAL A 832 -29.25 -33.89 -5.89
CA VAL A 832 -29.04 -34.97 -6.88
C VAL A 832 -30.31 -35.82 -7.11
N ARG A 833 -31.35 -35.69 -6.27
CA ARG A 833 -32.59 -36.51 -6.38
C ARG A 833 -33.48 -36.08 -7.56
N SER A 834 -34.04 -37.04 -8.31
CA SER A 834 -35.28 -36.90 -9.10
C SER A 834 -36.51 -36.93 -8.15
N ARG A 835 -37.70 -36.36 -8.40
CA ARG A 835 -38.52 -36.08 -9.61
C ARG A 835 -39.07 -34.63 -9.69
N PRO A 836 -39.25 -34.08 -10.89
CA PRO A 836 -40.37 -33.22 -11.24
C PRO A 836 -41.34 -33.96 -12.16
N ASP A 837 -42.57 -34.22 -11.72
CA ASP A 837 -43.79 -34.45 -12.51
C ASP A 837 -43.60 -34.91 -13.97
N GLY A 838 -43.32 -36.21 -14.17
CA GLY A 838 -43.58 -36.91 -15.43
C GLY A 838 -44.92 -37.65 -15.32
N PRO A 839 -45.68 -37.83 -16.41
CA PRO A 839 -47.01 -38.44 -16.35
C PRO A 839 -46.89 -39.84 -15.73
N ARG A 840 -47.72 -40.12 -14.72
CA ARG A 840 -47.91 -41.47 -14.21
C ARG A 840 -48.42 -42.32 -15.37
N THR A 841 -47.56 -43.13 -15.95
CA THR A 841 -47.99 -44.27 -16.75
C THR A 841 -48.75 -45.19 -15.80
N GLY A 842 -50.05 -45.37 -16.07
CA GLY A 842 -50.98 -46.13 -15.25
C GLY A 842 -50.81 -47.64 -15.35
N ASP A 843 -49.56 -48.11 -15.31
CA ASP A 843 -49.25 -49.53 -15.12
C ASP A 843 -48.66 -49.69 -13.72
N GLY A 844 -49.36 -50.42 -12.87
CA GLY A 844 -49.11 -50.58 -11.43
C GLY A 844 -47.87 -51.39 -11.09
N SER A 845 -46.75 -51.13 -11.77
CA SER A 845 -45.43 -51.58 -11.32
C SER A 845 -44.95 -50.65 -10.20
N ASP A 846 -44.64 -51.22 -9.04
CA ASP A 846 -44.14 -50.50 -7.89
C ASP A 846 -42.86 -49.69 -8.25
N PRO A 847 -42.71 -48.43 -7.81
CA PRO A 847 -41.54 -47.60 -8.15
C PRO A 847 -40.23 -48.03 -7.46
N GLU A 848 -40.22 -49.13 -6.69
CA GLU A 848 -39.06 -49.56 -5.91
C GLU A 848 -38.02 -50.33 -6.74
N THR A 849 -38.31 -50.72 -7.98
CA THR A 849 -37.45 -51.61 -8.78
C THR A 849 -36.51 -50.95 -9.81
N GLU A 850 -36.54 -49.63 -10.02
CA GLU A 850 -35.66 -48.96 -11.00
C GLU A 850 -34.36 -48.37 -10.41
N THR A 851 -34.01 -48.67 -9.15
CA THR A 851 -32.73 -48.22 -8.52
C THR A 851 -31.63 -49.28 -8.53
N GLY A 852 -31.77 -50.34 -9.35
CA GLY A 852 -30.79 -51.42 -9.47
C GLY A 852 -29.39 -51.01 -9.97
N SER A 853 -29.18 -49.74 -10.33
CA SER A 853 -27.93 -49.25 -10.92
C SER A 853 -26.93 -48.63 -9.93
N PHE A 854 -27.27 -48.26 -8.68
CA PHE A 854 -26.28 -47.69 -7.74
C PHE A 854 -26.09 -48.52 -6.47
N ARG A 855 -24.85 -48.98 -6.24
CA ARG A 855 -24.47 -49.77 -5.07
C ARG A 855 -23.26 -49.14 -4.39
N ALA A 856 -23.11 -49.32 -3.09
CA ALA A 856 -21.98 -48.82 -2.33
C ALA A 856 -21.36 -49.92 -1.48
N LEU A 857 -20.04 -49.91 -1.41
CA LEU A 857 -19.22 -50.76 -0.58
C LEU A 857 -18.65 -49.89 0.56
N PRO A 858 -19.15 -50.03 1.80
CA PRO A 858 -18.66 -49.25 2.94
C PRO A 858 -17.19 -49.54 3.25
N ALA A 859 -16.53 -48.68 4.04
CA ALA A 859 -15.17 -48.94 4.51
C ALA A 859 -15.06 -50.22 5.36
N GLY A 860 -16.09 -50.51 6.16
CA GLY A 860 -16.06 -51.57 7.15
C GLY A 860 -15.55 -51.12 8.52
N GLN A 861 -15.39 -52.08 9.43
CA GLN A 861 -14.84 -51.86 10.78
C GLN A 861 -13.36 -52.25 10.87
N LEU A 862 -12.89 -53.13 9.97
CA LEU A 862 -11.49 -53.53 9.87
C LEU A 862 -10.71 -52.59 8.93
N ALA A 863 -9.51 -52.18 9.35
CA ALA A 863 -8.63 -51.35 8.54
C ALA A 863 -7.81 -52.19 7.55
N VAL A 864 -7.72 -51.76 6.30
CA VAL A 864 -6.86 -52.38 5.27
C VAL A 864 -5.38 -52.06 5.53
N ARG A 865 -4.49 -53.06 5.51
CA ARG A 865 -3.03 -52.90 5.66
C ARG A 865 -2.32 -53.46 4.42
N ASP A 866 -0.99 -53.38 4.40
CA ASP A 866 -0.18 -53.85 3.27
C ASP A 866 -0.37 -55.34 2.96
N ALA A 867 -0.62 -56.17 3.97
CA ALA A 867 -0.85 -57.60 3.80
C ALA A 867 -2.15 -57.90 3.02
N GLU A 868 -3.14 -57.01 3.09
CA GLU A 868 -4.43 -57.16 2.41
C GLU A 868 -4.51 -56.37 1.09
N ALA A 869 -3.41 -55.75 0.64
CA ALA A 869 -3.40 -54.93 -0.56
C ALA A 869 -3.83 -55.72 -1.81
N GLU A 870 -3.30 -56.93 -2.01
CA GLU A 870 -3.64 -57.80 -3.14
C GLU A 870 -5.12 -58.20 -3.14
N ALA A 871 -5.67 -58.52 -1.97
CA ALA A 871 -7.09 -58.79 -1.81
C ALA A 871 -7.95 -57.55 -2.14
N LEU A 872 -7.51 -56.34 -1.76
CA LEU A 872 -8.21 -55.10 -2.09
C LEU A 872 -8.20 -54.83 -3.61
N GLY A 873 -7.08 -55.07 -4.28
CA GLY A 873 -6.98 -55.00 -5.75
C GLY A 873 -7.98 -55.93 -6.43
N GLY A 874 -8.01 -57.20 -6.02
CA GLY A 874 -8.95 -58.19 -6.55
C GLY A 874 -10.43 -57.84 -6.32
N VAL A 875 -10.75 -57.15 -5.21
CA VAL A 875 -12.12 -56.63 -4.99
C VAL A 875 -12.50 -55.58 -6.04
N ILE A 876 -11.59 -54.63 -6.34
CA ILE A 876 -11.86 -53.57 -7.33
C ILE A 876 -11.93 -54.17 -8.74
N GLU A 877 -11.04 -55.09 -9.09
CA GLU A 877 -11.05 -55.83 -10.35
C GLU A 877 -12.39 -56.59 -10.55
N SER A 878 -12.87 -57.27 -9.50
CA SER A 878 -14.15 -57.97 -9.55
C SER A 878 -15.32 -57.02 -9.82
N LEU A 879 -15.36 -55.85 -9.16
CA LEU A 879 -16.41 -54.84 -9.38
C LEU A 879 -16.37 -54.26 -10.80
N ARG A 880 -15.16 -54.03 -11.33
CA ARG A 880 -14.92 -53.49 -12.67
C ARG A 880 -15.56 -54.32 -13.79
N SER A 881 -15.70 -55.63 -13.57
CA SER A 881 -16.32 -56.53 -14.55
C SER A 881 -17.80 -56.23 -14.81
N THR A 882 -18.49 -55.56 -13.88
CA THR A 882 -19.95 -55.35 -13.95
C THR A 882 -20.41 -53.91 -13.77
N ALA A 883 -19.54 -52.99 -13.30
CA ALA A 883 -19.95 -51.64 -12.92
C ALA A 883 -18.84 -50.59 -13.07
N THR A 884 -19.23 -49.35 -13.37
CA THR A 884 -18.37 -48.16 -13.24
C THR A 884 -18.04 -47.96 -11.76
N VAL A 885 -16.76 -47.95 -11.39
CA VAL A 885 -16.35 -47.89 -9.98
C VAL A 885 -15.80 -46.50 -9.63
N VAL A 886 -16.27 -45.92 -8.52
CA VAL A 886 -15.69 -44.69 -7.94
C VAL A 886 -15.11 -45.03 -6.57
N VAL A 887 -13.82 -44.81 -6.39
CA VAL A 887 -13.09 -45.13 -5.15
C VAL A 887 -12.71 -43.84 -4.43
N ASP A 888 -13.16 -43.66 -3.19
CA ASP A 888 -12.69 -42.55 -2.35
C ASP A 888 -11.51 -42.99 -1.48
N PHE A 889 -10.30 -42.58 -1.87
CA PHE A 889 -9.06 -43.01 -1.22
C PHE A 889 -8.71 -42.24 0.05
N GLY A 890 -9.26 -41.04 0.25
CA GLY A 890 -8.78 -40.17 1.32
C GLY A 890 -7.52 -39.39 0.92
N ASP A 891 -6.71 -39.07 1.92
CA ASP A 891 -5.30 -38.73 1.71
C ASP A 891 -4.49 -40.02 1.52
N ILE A 892 -3.80 -40.12 0.38
CA ILE A 892 -3.00 -41.30 0.03
C ILE A 892 -1.53 -41.19 0.42
N GLU A 893 -0.98 -40.03 0.78
CA GLU A 893 0.48 -39.90 1.02
C GLU A 893 0.93 -40.77 2.21
N GLY A 894 0.15 -40.83 3.28
CA GLY A 894 0.46 -41.58 4.50
C GLY A 894 -0.19 -42.97 4.62
N ARG A 895 -0.90 -43.45 3.60
CA ARG A 895 -1.77 -44.65 3.74
C ARG A 895 -1.12 -45.92 3.21
N ALA A 896 -0.96 -46.92 4.05
CA ALA A 896 -0.51 -48.28 3.68
C ALA A 896 -1.66 -49.10 3.07
N GLY A 897 -1.36 -50.15 2.30
CA GLY A 897 -2.35 -51.14 1.83
C GLY A 897 -3.18 -50.77 0.61
N ILE A 898 -2.98 -49.60 0.02
CA ILE A 898 -3.80 -49.11 -1.11
C ILE A 898 -3.11 -49.20 -2.48
N GLY A 899 -1.88 -49.76 -2.55
CA GLY A 899 -1.07 -49.76 -3.77
C GLY A 899 -1.71 -50.54 -4.93
N GLU A 900 -2.26 -51.72 -4.66
CA GLU A 900 -2.97 -52.53 -5.66
C GLU A 900 -4.29 -51.88 -6.09
N ALA A 901 -5.01 -51.26 -5.15
CA ALA A 901 -6.23 -50.51 -5.46
C ALA A 901 -5.97 -49.32 -6.39
N LEU A 902 -4.84 -48.63 -6.23
CA LEU A 902 -4.42 -47.55 -7.12
C LEU A 902 -4.04 -48.08 -8.51
N ARG A 903 -3.45 -49.28 -8.61
CA ARG A 903 -3.15 -49.96 -9.88
C ARG A 903 -4.40 -50.25 -10.70
N GLU A 904 -5.50 -50.58 -10.02
CA GLU A 904 -6.79 -50.81 -10.66
C GLU A 904 -7.49 -49.53 -11.13
N CYS A 905 -7.00 -48.32 -10.79
CA CYS A 905 -7.64 -47.08 -11.23
C CYS A 905 -7.19 -46.66 -12.63
N ASP A 906 -8.16 -46.36 -13.52
CA ASP A 906 -7.86 -45.72 -14.82
C ASP A 906 -7.48 -44.26 -14.65
N LEU A 907 -8.16 -43.57 -13.73
CA LEU A 907 -7.94 -42.15 -13.44
C LEU A 907 -8.00 -41.89 -11.95
N VAL A 908 -7.00 -41.19 -11.41
CA VAL A 908 -7.02 -40.64 -10.06
C VAL A 908 -7.15 -39.12 -10.13
N GLY A 909 -8.30 -38.63 -9.68
CA GLY A 909 -8.60 -37.21 -9.51
C GLY A 909 -8.05 -36.68 -8.19
N VAL A 910 -7.06 -35.80 -8.27
CA VAL A 910 -6.54 -35.06 -7.12
C VAL A 910 -7.37 -33.80 -6.94
N VAL A 911 -8.21 -33.78 -5.90
CA VAL A 911 -9.09 -32.66 -5.59
C VAL A 911 -8.27 -31.53 -5.00
N VAL A 912 -8.40 -30.35 -5.59
CA VAL A 912 -7.74 -29.12 -5.13
C VAL A 912 -8.76 -28.00 -4.98
N LEU A 913 -8.66 -27.27 -3.88
CA LEU A 913 -9.29 -25.97 -3.71
C LEU A 913 -8.45 -24.89 -4.39
N ASP A 914 -9.04 -24.21 -5.40
CA ASP A 914 -8.36 -23.21 -6.21
C ASP A 914 -7.82 -22.03 -5.36
N GLY A 915 -6.50 -21.86 -5.39
CA GLY A 915 -5.75 -20.82 -4.68
C GLY A 915 -5.43 -21.13 -3.23
N TRP A 916 -5.69 -22.34 -2.74
CA TRP A 916 -5.50 -22.69 -1.32
C TRP A 916 -4.76 -24.00 -1.07
N THR A 917 -4.80 -24.95 -2.01
CA THR A 917 -4.13 -26.25 -1.84
C THR A 917 -2.65 -26.12 -2.19
N GLU A 918 -1.76 -26.64 -1.35
CA GLU A 918 -0.32 -26.53 -1.54
C GLU A 918 0.18 -27.45 -2.67
N VAL A 919 1.20 -26.99 -3.40
CA VAL A 919 1.78 -27.75 -4.53
C VAL A 919 2.45 -29.03 -4.06
N VAL A 920 3.22 -29.00 -2.96
CA VAL A 920 4.05 -30.13 -2.54
C VAL A 920 3.21 -31.37 -2.18
N PRO A 921 2.22 -31.30 -1.28
CA PRO A 921 1.39 -32.46 -0.95
C PRO A 921 0.60 -32.97 -2.17
N THR A 922 0.07 -32.05 -2.97
CA THR A 922 -0.66 -32.39 -4.21
C THR A 922 0.26 -33.13 -5.20
N SER A 923 1.51 -32.70 -5.35
CA SER A 923 2.49 -33.37 -6.21
C SER A 923 2.90 -34.75 -5.69
N ALA A 924 2.93 -34.95 -4.36
CA ALA A 924 3.21 -36.24 -3.75
C ALA A 924 2.06 -37.24 -3.99
N ILE A 925 0.80 -36.81 -3.81
CA ILE A 925 -0.40 -37.59 -4.17
C ILE A 925 -0.37 -37.97 -5.65
N ALA A 926 -0.17 -36.99 -6.54
CA ALA A 926 -0.11 -37.24 -7.98
C ALA A 926 1.05 -38.18 -8.37
N GLY A 927 2.23 -38.00 -7.75
CA GLY A 927 3.39 -38.86 -7.97
C GLY A 927 3.15 -40.30 -7.53
N ARG A 928 2.50 -40.51 -6.37
CA ARG A 928 2.16 -41.83 -5.85
C ARG A 928 1.15 -42.57 -6.74
N ALA A 929 0.11 -41.88 -7.22
CA ALA A 929 -0.86 -42.46 -8.14
C ALA A 929 -0.22 -42.84 -9.49
N ARG A 930 0.62 -41.97 -10.07
CA ARG A 930 1.39 -42.29 -11.29
C ARG A 930 2.35 -43.46 -11.10
N ALA A 931 3.01 -43.55 -9.95
CA ALA A 931 3.92 -44.67 -9.66
C ALA A 931 3.19 -46.02 -9.58
N ALA A 932 1.90 -46.01 -9.25
CA ALA A 932 1.02 -47.17 -9.31
C ALA A 932 0.45 -47.43 -10.72
N GLY A 933 0.76 -46.61 -11.73
CA GLY A 933 0.33 -46.83 -13.12
C GLY A 933 -1.00 -46.18 -13.52
N ALA A 934 -1.67 -45.47 -12.62
CA ALA A 934 -2.92 -44.76 -12.94
C ALA A 934 -2.66 -43.45 -13.70
N GLU A 935 -3.58 -43.05 -14.59
CA GLU A 935 -3.60 -41.68 -15.10
C GLU A 935 -3.99 -40.73 -13.96
N VAL A 936 -3.45 -39.52 -13.96
CA VAL A 936 -3.71 -38.55 -12.89
C VAL A 936 -4.23 -37.27 -13.49
N GLY A 937 -5.28 -36.73 -12.86
CA GLY A 937 -5.89 -35.47 -13.23
C GLY A 937 -6.14 -34.58 -12.02
N VAL A 938 -6.14 -33.27 -12.22
CA VAL A 938 -6.50 -32.29 -11.19
C VAL A 938 -7.98 -31.96 -11.26
N LEU A 939 -8.65 -32.04 -10.12
CA LEU A 939 -10.05 -31.67 -9.99
C LEU A 939 -10.18 -30.38 -9.18
N VAL A 940 -10.59 -29.30 -9.84
CA VAL A 940 -10.58 -27.97 -9.24
C VAL A 940 -11.94 -27.64 -8.65
N ILE A 941 -11.99 -27.38 -7.35
CA ILE A 941 -13.16 -26.79 -6.70
C ILE A 941 -13.00 -25.27 -6.72
N ASP A 942 -13.92 -24.60 -7.43
CA ASP A 942 -13.92 -23.16 -7.54
C ASP A 942 -14.36 -22.51 -6.22
N ASN A 943 -13.49 -21.70 -5.64
CA ASN A 943 -13.79 -20.90 -4.45
C ASN A 943 -14.59 -19.62 -4.78
N GLY A 944 -15.43 -19.65 -5.82
CA GLY A 944 -16.19 -18.49 -6.30
C GLY A 944 -17.14 -17.93 -5.24
N ASN A 945 -17.03 -16.64 -4.98
CA ASN A 945 -18.12 -15.85 -4.38
C ASN A 945 -19.14 -15.50 -5.46
#